data_AF-A0A937Z3E3-F1
#
_entry.id   AF-A0A937Z3E3-F1
#
_cell.length_a   1.000
_cell.length_b   1.000
_cell.length_c   1.000
_cell.angle_alpha   90.00
_cell.angle_beta   90.00
_cell.angle_gamma   90.00
#
_symmetry.space_group_name_H-M   'P 1'
#
loop_
_entity.id
_entity.type
_entity.pdbx_description
1 polymer ?
#
loop_
_entity_poly.entity_id
_entity_poly.type
_entity_poly.pdbx_seq_one_letter_code
_entity_poly.pdbx_strand_id
1 'polypeptide(L)'
;MTPHPNVESFRWFLEDWLPQRLGEVVNLLDYEVVEAGDGARTVRLTIGCNAHAETVEFPDLPAPSAEGVFTVAGRERVVALTADRADLEQARIRGVGEQLRDEIEPRLVALPDRADSNAEMAAAWLPVDRWINDFLLHSPTSQPIEDTNWLAHQTHLRRLYLPENDAAFHPSHLGRVCPIETPEGPNIGRVLYLALGAEVREGRIVIVDDAPQRRLGLGASFVPLLEHNDIIRQLMGCNMMRQWLPLGEREPALVRTGAEPNEAWCGRNLLTAFIFWRGMNHEDGIVLSESAAAKLASPERLDLGDKLSNRHGTKGTVGAVLPDEEMPHTPDGRAVELLFDMGRLHTRGNFGQIREAVLGNLAHAQGTPVICPPFQSPPSSALRAMLRAAGLPEDGQTQLTAGRDGAPLDQPSTVGYVYWGKTSHRAAEKLTAWPCSPLRLGEGPGVRQSAQRQGELESWALQTCGAHENLIENLHTRSLDRPSVDELPAKMAAGPVAQSPPPSALFEEAARLLRIGGIRAVFTGTSVEFGFAEPGPDDVPLATSVPHPWLPNRELTHVGLPAGDRSGYAHLLQANERARRSLSGDTPESIRRNACEDIATQVRTVLEGLDLNHELRLGNRVAFSARAVVTPGHDLQLGEIGLPEPMAWALFGPLVAREIGEEKAGARGPDAEAALQRAMANRVVLANRAPTLQPTNVTAFCPVLRDGPSIRLHPLCCRLFNADFDGDQMAVLLPVTEAAQDEAREKLSLEGHLRLDPGGVLACLMPVHSHLFGLAWAARNDARRPGLLARWPQGLPEAPRDLTADWLLDALRARLQTGGASALLETLQALLELGVELATRSGASLHPFVGESLHLPPAPDHHWPSSWYWYSEAVESAISCQVDPESPDLGPQLLLVQSGARGNLSHLRRLTGPCGLMGASPWGGPVVTSGLREGLTAEEYFDCVPRTRASLSAAHGDVMAWTGELRKQLWPKGDTVLARALRARDPGPVLAQAALNHESDPLTDPGVRLWMGMRPE
;
A
#
# COMPACT_ATOMS: atom_id res chain seq x y z
N MET A 1 13.82 32.07 15.29
CA MET A 1 13.77 30.88 14.42
C MET A 1 15.08 30.84 13.67
N THR A 2 15.79 29.72 13.75
CA THR A 2 16.94 29.43 12.87
C THR A 2 16.39 29.31 11.43
N PRO A 3 17.01 29.94 10.42
CA PRO A 3 16.58 29.82 9.04
C PRO A 3 16.56 28.35 8.58
N HIS A 4 15.67 28.00 7.66
CA HIS A 4 15.67 26.65 7.10
C HIS A 4 17.02 26.35 6.41
N PRO A 5 17.61 25.14 6.53
CA PRO A 5 18.96 24.86 6.02
C PRO A 5 19.14 25.11 4.52
N ASN A 6 18.09 24.88 3.72
CA ASN A 6 18.11 25.20 2.29
C ASN A 6 18.28 26.70 1.98
N VAL A 7 17.85 27.59 2.87
CA VAL A 7 17.98 29.05 2.65
C VAL A 7 19.46 29.44 2.70
N GLU A 8 20.17 29.01 3.75
CA GLU A 8 21.60 29.27 3.90
C GLU A 8 22.42 28.53 2.85
N SER A 9 22.08 27.27 2.56
CA SER A 9 22.73 26.46 1.54
C SER A 9 22.57 27.05 0.13
N PHE A 10 21.37 27.50 -0.26
CA PHE A 10 21.16 28.15 -1.56
C PHE A 10 21.91 29.48 -1.66
N ARG A 11 21.91 30.28 -0.59
CA ARG A 11 22.66 31.53 -0.52
C ARG A 11 24.15 31.29 -0.74
N TRP A 12 24.74 30.37 0.01
CA TRP A 12 26.14 29.97 -0.15
C TRP A 12 26.46 29.54 -1.58
N PHE A 13 25.60 28.72 -2.20
CA PHE A 13 25.80 28.29 -3.58
C PHE A 13 25.82 29.48 -4.55
N LEU A 14 24.85 30.39 -4.44
CA LEU A 14 24.66 31.48 -5.40
C LEU A 14 25.62 32.65 -5.18
N GLU A 15 25.96 32.97 -3.94
CA GLU A 15 26.72 34.18 -3.57
C GLU A 15 28.20 33.89 -3.30
N ASP A 16 28.56 32.66 -2.90
CA ASP A 16 29.96 32.30 -2.60
C ASP A 16 30.55 31.32 -3.61
N TRP A 17 29.94 30.14 -3.79
CA TRP A 17 30.55 29.06 -4.57
C TRP A 17 30.52 29.32 -6.08
N LEU A 18 29.35 29.66 -6.62
CA LEU A 18 29.16 29.86 -8.06
C LEU A 18 30.06 30.97 -8.63
N PRO A 19 30.14 32.19 -8.08
CA PRO A 19 31.02 33.23 -8.62
C PRO A 19 32.50 32.84 -8.57
N GLN A 20 32.96 32.20 -7.49
CA GLN A 20 34.34 31.72 -7.38
C GLN A 20 34.64 30.70 -8.49
N ARG A 21 33.73 29.73 -8.67
CA ARG A 21 33.94 28.67 -9.67
C ARG A 21 33.84 29.19 -11.11
N LEU A 22 32.92 30.12 -11.37
CA LEU A 22 32.82 30.77 -12.69
C LEU A 22 34.08 31.57 -13.02
N GLY A 23 34.70 32.24 -12.06
CA GLY A 23 35.96 32.97 -12.27
C GLY A 23 37.16 32.08 -12.66
N GLU A 24 37.08 30.77 -12.41
CA GLU A 24 38.08 29.79 -12.86
C GLU A 24 37.82 29.27 -14.27
N VAL A 25 36.60 29.46 -14.80
CA VAL A 25 36.12 28.91 -16.08
C VAL A 25 36.01 29.99 -17.16
N VAL A 26 35.68 31.23 -16.78
CA VAL A 26 35.58 32.40 -17.67
C VAL A 26 36.33 33.60 -17.08
N ASN A 27 36.69 34.56 -17.93
CA ASN A 27 37.31 35.82 -17.50
C ASN A 27 36.27 36.73 -16.79
N LEU A 28 35.90 36.37 -15.56
CA LEU A 28 34.89 37.04 -14.77
C LEU A 28 35.42 38.38 -14.21
N LEU A 29 34.78 39.48 -14.60
CA LEU A 29 35.11 40.82 -14.13
C LEU A 29 34.21 41.28 -12.97
N ASP A 30 32.93 40.92 -13.02
CA ASP A 30 31.94 41.27 -11.99
C ASP A 30 30.81 40.25 -11.92
N TYR A 31 30.23 40.06 -10.74
CA TYR A 31 29.12 39.16 -10.48
C TYR A 31 28.14 39.79 -9.50
N GLU A 32 26.90 39.95 -9.92
CA GLU A 32 25.85 40.58 -9.12
C GLU A 32 24.62 39.66 -9.03
N VAL A 33 24.06 39.51 -7.83
CA VAL A 33 22.75 38.88 -7.61
C VAL A 33 21.77 39.98 -7.27
N VAL A 34 20.75 40.16 -8.11
CA VAL A 34 19.73 41.19 -7.97
C VAL A 34 18.40 40.54 -7.62
N GLU A 35 17.72 41.07 -6.61
CA GLU A 35 16.34 40.66 -6.33
C GLU A 35 15.38 41.29 -7.35
N ALA A 36 14.62 40.45 -8.03
CA ALA A 36 13.50 40.86 -8.86
C ALA A 36 12.23 41.02 -8.01
N GLY A 37 11.25 41.76 -8.52
CA GLY A 37 10.00 42.01 -7.80
C GLY A 37 9.08 40.78 -7.81
N ASP A 38 9.06 40.04 -6.70
CA ASP A 38 8.27 38.82 -6.38
C ASP A 38 9.09 37.78 -5.58
N GLY A 39 10.39 38.03 -5.37
CA GLY A 39 11.30 37.13 -4.65
C GLY A 39 12.16 36.28 -5.57
N ALA A 40 11.97 36.34 -6.89
CA ALA A 40 12.90 35.77 -7.86
C ALA A 40 14.25 36.52 -7.84
N ARG A 41 15.31 35.86 -8.28
CA ARG A 41 16.65 36.44 -8.38
C ARG A 41 17.07 36.55 -9.85
N THR A 42 17.88 37.55 -10.16
CA THR A 42 18.58 37.68 -11.45
C THR A 42 20.06 37.65 -11.16
N VAL A 43 20.79 36.76 -11.81
CA VAL A 43 22.26 36.73 -11.75
C VAL A 43 22.80 37.49 -12.95
N ARG A 44 23.64 38.50 -12.72
CA ARG A 44 24.38 39.23 -13.76
C ARG A 44 25.85 38.85 -13.72
N LEU A 45 26.36 38.43 -14.85
CA LEU A 45 27.74 38.03 -15.05
C LEU A 45 28.40 39.02 -16.02
N THR A 46 29.39 39.78 -15.57
CA THR A 46 30.20 40.63 -16.46
C THR A 46 31.50 39.93 -16.79
N ILE A 47 31.73 39.61 -18.05
CA ILE A 47 32.92 38.91 -18.54
C ILE A 47 33.78 39.81 -19.43
N GLY A 48 35.09 39.60 -19.41
CA GLY A 48 36.04 40.32 -20.25
C GLY A 48 36.26 39.63 -21.59
N CYS A 49 35.99 40.33 -22.69
CA CYS A 49 36.05 39.84 -24.07
C CYS A 49 36.99 40.73 -24.90
N ASN A 50 38.19 40.26 -25.25
CA ASN A 50 39.11 40.87 -26.24
C ASN A 50 39.13 42.42 -26.27
N ALA A 51 39.36 43.04 -25.09
CA ALA A 51 39.45 44.49 -24.79
C ALA A 51 38.16 45.25 -24.38
N HIS A 52 37.00 44.59 -24.26
CA HIS A 52 35.76 45.17 -23.72
C HIS A 52 35.12 44.25 -22.66
N ALA A 53 34.20 44.79 -21.86
CA ALA A 53 33.42 44.04 -20.87
C ALA A 53 31.97 43.90 -21.35
N GLU A 54 31.42 42.70 -21.30
CA GLU A 54 30.03 42.41 -21.67
C GLU A 54 29.30 41.76 -20.49
N THR A 55 28.03 42.12 -20.27
CA THR A 55 27.21 41.58 -19.19
C THR A 55 26.13 40.64 -19.74
N VAL A 56 26.03 39.45 -19.15
CA VAL A 56 24.98 38.46 -19.40
C VAL A 56 24.06 38.41 -18.19
N GLU A 57 22.75 38.37 -18.42
CA GLU A 57 21.75 38.23 -17.35
C GLU A 57 21.08 36.85 -17.42
N PHE A 58 20.92 36.24 -16.26
CA PHE A 58 20.16 35.02 -16.05
C PHE A 58 18.95 35.36 -15.16
N PRO A 59 17.80 35.73 -15.76
CA PRO A 59 16.63 36.16 -15.03
C PRO A 59 15.85 34.97 -14.43
N ASP A 60 14.83 35.29 -13.63
CA ASP A 60 13.80 34.35 -13.15
C ASP A 60 14.34 33.13 -12.39
N LEU A 61 15.42 33.29 -11.62
CA LEU A 61 15.95 32.24 -10.76
C LEU A 61 15.06 32.06 -9.53
N PRO A 62 14.49 30.85 -9.31
CA PRO A 62 13.69 30.60 -8.12
C PRO A 62 14.53 30.71 -6.85
N ALA A 63 14.02 31.41 -5.84
CA ALA A 63 14.62 31.49 -4.51
C ALA A 63 13.74 30.78 -3.47
N PRO A 64 14.34 30.19 -2.42
CA PRO A 64 13.57 29.60 -1.35
C PRO A 64 12.92 30.67 -0.47
N SER A 65 11.69 30.42 -0.01
CA SER A 65 11.05 31.15 1.08
C SER A 65 11.83 31.00 2.39
N ALA A 66 11.44 31.72 3.44
CA ALA A 66 12.05 31.57 4.77
C ALA A 66 11.95 30.14 5.33
N GLU A 67 10.96 29.36 4.88
CA GLU A 67 10.75 27.95 5.24
C GLU A 67 11.53 26.98 4.34
N GLY A 68 12.24 27.47 3.32
CA GLY A 68 13.01 26.63 2.40
C GLY A 68 12.22 26.09 1.21
N VAL A 69 11.04 26.66 0.91
CA VAL A 69 10.14 26.25 -0.18
C VAL A 69 10.39 27.08 -1.44
N PHE A 70 10.50 26.43 -2.59
CA PHE A 70 10.66 27.06 -3.89
C PHE A 70 9.34 27.05 -4.65
N THR A 71 9.01 28.14 -5.33
CA THR A 71 7.91 28.18 -6.31
C THR A 71 8.48 28.09 -7.72
N VAL A 72 8.20 26.99 -8.42
CA VAL A 72 8.72 26.74 -9.78
C VAL A 72 7.56 26.36 -10.69
N ALA A 73 7.39 27.10 -11.78
CA ALA A 73 6.26 26.93 -12.72
C ALA A 73 4.88 26.90 -12.01
N GLY A 74 4.70 27.77 -11.01
CA GLY A 74 3.46 27.89 -10.23
C GLY A 74 3.20 26.73 -9.25
N ARG A 75 4.19 25.87 -8.98
CA ARG A 75 4.09 24.76 -8.04
C ARG A 75 5.13 24.90 -6.93
N GLU A 76 4.71 24.66 -5.70
CA GLU A 76 5.59 24.66 -4.54
C GLU A 76 6.35 23.34 -4.39
N ARG A 77 7.65 23.46 -4.09
CA ARG A 77 8.57 22.33 -3.97
C ARG A 77 9.54 22.56 -2.82
N VAL A 78 9.96 21.47 -2.20
CA VAL A 78 11.04 21.48 -1.21
C VAL A 78 12.14 20.51 -1.65
N VAL A 79 13.39 20.93 -1.46
CA VAL A 79 14.55 20.06 -1.69
C VAL A 79 14.87 19.33 -0.41
N ALA A 80 14.64 18.02 -0.37
CA ALA A 80 14.97 17.19 0.78
C ALA A 80 16.48 17.23 1.05
N LEU A 81 16.85 17.32 2.33
CA LEU A 81 18.26 17.25 2.74
C LEU A 81 18.80 15.85 2.45
N THR A 82 20.08 15.74 2.11
CA THR A 82 20.74 14.44 1.96
C THR A 82 21.91 14.30 2.93
N ALA A 83 22.13 13.10 3.45
CA ALA A 83 23.35 12.77 4.20
C ALA A 83 24.22 11.85 3.35
N ASP A 84 25.54 12.04 3.37
CA ASP A 84 26.48 11.23 2.58
C ASP A 84 26.71 9.82 3.13
N ARG A 85 26.32 9.55 4.38
CA ARG A 85 26.46 8.26 5.06
C ARG A 85 25.44 8.10 6.18
N ALA A 86 25.21 6.86 6.60
CA ALA A 86 24.26 6.53 7.67
C ALA A 86 24.74 6.97 9.08
N ASP A 87 26.06 7.04 9.31
CA ASP A 87 26.61 7.58 10.56
C ASP A 87 26.48 9.10 10.60
N LEU A 88 25.38 9.59 11.19
CA LEU A 88 25.02 11.00 11.26
C LEU A 88 25.93 11.84 12.18
N GLU A 89 26.81 11.23 12.97
CA GLU A 89 27.83 11.96 13.71
C GLU A 89 28.96 12.43 12.78
N GLN A 90 29.30 11.61 11.78
CA GLN A 90 30.35 11.90 10.80
C GLN A 90 29.78 12.37 9.45
N ALA A 91 28.47 12.29 9.25
CA ALA A 91 27.84 12.63 7.99
C ALA A 91 27.93 14.13 7.69
N ARG A 92 28.11 14.43 6.40
CA ARG A 92 27.89 15.76 5.85
C ARG A 92 26.47 15.85 5.29
N ILE A 93 25.72 16.80 5.83
CA ILE A 93 24.38 17.15 5.36
C ILE A 93 24.51 18.13 4.20
N ARG A 94 23.80 17.86 3.11
CA ARG A 94 23.79 18.67 1.89
C ARG A 94 22.40 19.25 1.70
N GLY A 95 22.31 20.57 1.70
CA GLY A 95 21.10 21.28 1.29
C GLY A 95 21.05 21.43 -0.23
N VAL A 96 20.10 22.23 -0.69
CA VAL A 96 19.91 22.54 -2.12
C VAL A 96 21.18 23.05 -2.80
N GLY A 97 21.96 23.91 -2.15
CA GLY A 97 23.17 24.50 -2.74
C GLY A 97 24.30 23.51 -2.95
N GLU A 98 24.58 22.64 -1.98
CA GLU A 98 25.57 21.57 -2.17
C GLU A 98 25.12 20.56 -3.23
N GLN A 99 23.82 20.29 -3.34
CA GLN A 99 23.28 19.39 -4.36
C GLN A 99 23.36 20.03 -5.76
N LEU A 100 23.05 21.34 -5.89
CA LEU A 100 23.23 22.09 -7.12
C LEU A 100 24.69 22.13 -7.57
N ARG A 101 25.64 22.34 -6.63
CA ARG A 101 27.07 22.21 -6.90
C ARG A 101 27.37 20.85 -7.52
N ASP A 102 26.94 19.77 -6.86
CA ASP A 102 27.26 18.40 -7.29
C ASP A 102 26.70 18.09 -8.69
N GLU A 103 25.58 18.70 -9.09
CA GLU A 103 25.02 18.58 -10.45
C GLU A 103 25.71 19.48 -11.50
N ILE A 104 26.09 20.70 -11.12
CA ILE A 104 26.60 21.71 -12.06
C ILE A 104 28.12 21.60 -12.27
N GLU A 105 28.88 21.22 -11.25
CA GLU A 105 30.34 21.13 -11.30
C GLU A 105 30.85 20.27 -12.47
N PRO A 106 30.33 19.05 -12.75
CA PRO A 106 30.78 18.26 -13.90
C PRO A 106 30.51 18.95 -15.24
N ARG A 107 29.43 19.76 -15.33
CA ARG A 107 29.09 20.52 -16.54
C ARG A 107 30.10 21.64 -16.78
N LEU A 108 30.50 22.33 -15.71
CA LEU A 108 31.52 23.37 -15.77
C LEU A 108 32.90 22.81 -16.16
N VAL A 109 33.29 21.67 -15.59
CA VAL A 109 34.57 20.99 -15.91
C VAL A 109 34.63 20.52 -17.37
N ALA A 110 33.49 20.16 -17.96
CA ALA A 110 33.42 19.71 -19.35
C ALA A 110 33.52 20.85 -20.38
N LEU A 111 33.55 22.11 -19.94
CA LEU A 111 33.67 23.26 -20.84
C LEU A 111 35.11 23.38 -21.38
N PRO A 112 35.30 23.65 -22.69
CA PRO A 112 36.63 23.92 -23.26
C PRO A 112 37.27 25.19 -22.69
N ASP A 113 38.60 25.31 -22.81
CA ASP A 113 39.39 26.49 -22.40
C ASP A 113 39.03 27.74 -23.23
N ARG A 114 38.89 28.90 -22.56
CA ARG A 114 37.93 29.94 -22.97
C ARG A 114 38.35 31.39 -22.71
N ALA A 115 39.66 31.66 -22.78
CA ALA A 115 40.23 33.01 -22.63
C ALA A 115 39.62 34.09 -23.55
N ASP A 116 39.00 33.71 -24.69
CA ASP A 116 38.50 34.63 -25.73
C ASP A 116 36.94 34.65 -25.89
N SER A 117 36.19 34.30 -24.84
CA SER A 117 34.70 34.17 -24.88
C SER A 117 33.97 35.51 -25.00
N ASN A 118 32.80 35.57 -25.68
CA ASN A 118 31.87 36.72 -25.69
C ASN A 118 30.55 36.42 -24.93
N ALA A 119 29.68 37.43 -24.73
CA ALA A 119 28.44 37.28 -23.96
C ALA A 119 27.49 36.21 -24.53
N GLU A 120 27.36 36.13 -25.84
CA GLU A 120 26.48 35.15 -26.51
C GLU A 120 26.97 33.71 -26.27
N MET A 121 28.28 33.49 -26.37
CA MET A 121 28.90 32.19 -26.09
C MET A 121 28.80 31.84 -24.60
N ALA A 122 29.02 32.81 -23.71
CA ALA A 122 28.87 32.60 -22.27
C ALA A 122 27.43 32.26 -21.87
N ALA A 123 26.42 32.95 -22.42
CA ALA A 123 25.01 32.64 -22.21
C ALA A 123 24.64 31.24 -22.72
N ALA A 124 25.17 30.83 -23.88
CA ALA A 124 24.91 29.51 -24.44
C ALA A 124 25.54 28.36 -23.62
N TRP A 125 26.69 28.62 -22.99
CA TRP A 125 27.46 27.59 -22.28
C TRP A 125 27.22 27.52 -20.78
N LEU A 126 26.77 28.62 -20.19
CA LEU A 126 26.49 28.75 -18.77
C LEU A 126 25.01 29.08 -18.54
N PRO A 127 24.04 28.26 -19.02
CA PRO A 127 22.62 28.53 -18.80
C PRO A 127 22.26 28.18 -17.34
N VAL A 128 22.73 29.00 -16.39
CA VAL A 128 22.62 28.82 -14.93
C VAL A 128 21.16 28.78 -14.50
N ASP A 129 20.33 29.66 -15.07
CA ASP A 129 18.87 29.67 -14.95
C ASP A 129 18.26 28.33 -15.33
N ARG A 130 18.64 27.77 -16.49
CA ARG A 130 18.13 26.48 -16.95
C ARG A 130 18.61 25.36 -16.05
N TRP A 131 19.88 25.33 -15.64
CA TRP A 131 20.40 24.26 -14.78
C TRP A 131 19.70 24.21 -13.42
N ILE A 132 19.47 25.37 -12.80
CA ILE A 132 18.77 25.44 -11.51
C ILE A 132 17.30 25.05 -11.67
N ASN A 133 16.62 25.55 -12.71
CA ASN A 133 15.23 25.16 -12.98
C ASN A 133 15.11 23.67 -13.32
N ASP A 134 16.02 23.11 -14.11
CA ASP A 134 16.06 21.69 -14.46
C ASP A 134 16.26 20.83 -13.22
N PHE A 135 17.18 21.19 -12.32
CA PHE A 135 17.36 20.53 -11.02
C PHE A 135 16.07 20.59 -10.21
N LEU A 136 15.47 21.77 -10.04
CA LEU A 136 14.27 21.92 -9.22
C LEU A 136 13.07 21.18 -9.81
N LEU A 137 12.97 21.02 -11.13
CA LEU A 137 11.87 20.31 -11.77
C LEU A 137 12.05 18.78 -11.80
N HIS A 138 13.29 18.30 -11.97
CA HIS A 138 13.56 16.90 -12.32
C HIS A 138 14.41 16.14 -11.30
N SER A 139 15.08 16.82 -10.36
CA SER A 139 15.86 16.13 -9.33
C SER A 139 14.96 15.28 -8.43
N PRO A 140 15.33 14.02 -8.12
CA PRO A 140 14.60 13.17 -7.18
C PRO A 140 14.46 13.74 -5.76
N THR A 141 15.38 14.63 -5.36
CA THR A 141 15.37 15.28 -4.04
C THR A 141 14.52 16.54 -4.02
N SER A 142 14.22 17.15 -5.17
CA SER A 142 13.25 18.25 -5.28
C SER A 142 11.84 17.67 -5.41
N GLN A 143 11.05 17.76 -4.34
CA GLN A 143 9.75 17.09 -4.23
C GLN A 143 8.63 18.14 -4.20
N PRO A 144 7.47 17.89 -4.87
CA PRO A 144 6.28 18.70 -4.64
C PRO A 144 5.94 18.72 -3.15
N ILE A 145 5.63 19.91 -2.61
CA ILE A 145 5.34 20.03 -1.18
C ILE A 145 4.13 19.16 -0.79
N GLU A 146 4.19 18.55 0.40
CA GLU A 146 3.08 17.74 0.92
C GLU A 146 2.21 18.65 1.76
N ASP A 147 1.05 19.06 1.23
CA ASP A 147 0.19 20.07 1.88
C ASP A 147 -1.21 19.53 2.23
N THR A 148 -1.30 18.23 2.57
CA THR A 148 -2.57 17.62 3.02
C THR A 148 -3.06 18.29 4.31
N ASN A 149 -2.14 18.55 5.24
CA ASN A 149 -2.39 19.26 6.48
C ASN A 149 -1.09 19.87 7.02
N TRP A 150 -1.20 20.65 8.10
CA TRP A 150 -0.06 21.33 8.73
C TRP A 150 1.08 20.37 9.12
N LEU A 151 0.75 19.19 9.67
CA LEU A 151 1.77 18.23 10.10
C LEU A 151 2.50 17.62 8.89
N ALA A 152 1.78 17.31 7.80
CA ALA A 152 2.37 16.82 6.56
C ALA A 152 3.39 17.83 6.01
N HIS A 153 2.98 19.09 5.94
CA HIS A 153 3.81 20.18 5.45
C HIS A 153 5.09 20.32 6.30
N GLN A 154 4.93 20.49 7.61
CA GLN A 154 6.07 20.73 8.50
C GLN A 154 7.02 19.53 8.63
N THR A 155 6.49 18.31 8.60
CA THR A 155 7.33 17.10 8.59
C THR A 155 8.09 16.94 7.26
N HIS A 156 7.53 17.37 6.13
CA HIS A 156 8.22 17.33 4.83
C HIS A 156 9.42 18.30 4.81
N LEU A 157 9.28 19.49 5.38
CA LEU A 157 10.39 20.45 5.54
C LEU A 157 11.55 19.90 6.40
N ARG A 158 11.29 18.89 7.25
CA ARG A 158 12.29 18.29 8.15
C ARG A 158 12.83 16.95 7.66
N ARG A 159 12.60 16.59 6.39
CA ARG A 159 12.98 15.31 5.80
C ARG A 159 14.47 15.24 5.44
N LEU A 160 15.09 14.11 5.75
CA LEU A 160 16.47 13.77 5.43
C LEU A 160 16.50 12.44 4.64
N TYR A 161 17.27 12.40 3.56
CA TYR A 161 17.42 11.22 2.70
C TYR A 161 18.82 10.62 2.81
N LEU A 162 18.88 9.30 2.91
CA LEU A 162 20.10 8.51 2.80
C LEU A 162 20.17 7.83 1.42
N PRO A 163 21.23 8.08 0.63
CA PRO A 163 21.36 7.56 -0.74
C PRO A 163 21.41 6.03 -0.77
N GLU A 164 22.13 5.41 0.18
CA GLU A 164 22.26 3.95 0.31
C GLU A 164 21.53 3.43 1.55
N ASN A 165 21.13 2.15 1.51
CA ASN A 165 20.39 1.49 2.60
C ASN A 165 21.29 0.55 3.41
N ASP A 166 22.43 1.05 3.88
CA ASP A 166 23.43 0.23 4.57
C ASP A 166 22.98 -0.24 5.96
N ALA A 167 22.08 0.51 6.60
CA ALA A 167 21.43 0.13 7.85
C ALA A 167 20.06 0.78 7.99
N ALA A 168 19.05 0.00 8.36
CA ALA A 168 17.72 0.52 8.68
C ALA A 168 17.73 1.50 9.88
N PHE A 169 18.79 1.44 10.71
CA PHE A 169 19.06 2.33 11.84
C PHE A 169 20.56 2.32 12.17
N HIS A 170 21.13 3.47 12.57
CA HIS A 170 22.49 3.58 13.10
C HIS A 170 22.46 4.25 14.50
N PRO A 171 23.29 3.86 15.48
CA PRO A 171 23.25 4.43 16.84
C PRO A 171 23.33 5.96 16.91
N SER A 172 24.12 6.60 16.03
CA SER A 172 24.23 8.06 15.98
C SER A 172 22.94 8.79 15.54
N HIS A 173 21.92 8.05 15.09
CA HIS A 173 20.59 8.57 14.77
C HIS A 173 19.87 9.15 16.00
N LEU A 174 20.08 8.56 17.18
CA LEU A 174 19.37 8.96 18.38
C LEU A 174 19.65 10.42 18.73
N GLY A 175 18.58 11.21 18.90
CA GLY A 175 18.65 12.64 19.17
C GLY A 175 18.89 13.52 17.93
N ARG A 176 19.36 12.97 16.79
CA ARG A 176 19.55 13.70 15.52
C ARG A 176 18.35 13.58 14.60
N VAL A 177 17.82 12.36 14.47
CA VAL A 177 16.62 12.06 13.69
C VAL A 177 15.63 11.28 14.55
N CYS A 178 14.36 11.35 14.19
CA CYS A 178 13.32 10.62 14.87
C CYS A 178 13.58 9.11 14.76
N PRO A 179 13.55 8.37 15.89
CA PRO A 179 13.70 6.93 15.86
C PRO A 179 12.46 6.20 15.31
N ILE A 180 11.28 6.85 15.32
CA ILE A 180 9.99 6.23 15.00
C ILE A 180 9.54 6.58 13.58
N GLU A 181 9.65 7.85 13.19
CA GLU A 181 9.15 8.33 11.90
C GLU A 181 10.03 7.83 10.76
N THR A 182 9.45 6.98 9.91
CA THR A 182 10.02 6.49 8.66
C THR A 182 8.85 5.94 7.82
N PRO A 183 8.88 6.03 6.49
CA PRO A 183 7.84 5.40 5.68
C PRO A 183 7.87 3.88 5.85
N GLU A 184 6.69 3.28 5.77
CA GLU A 184 6.52 1.85 5.48
C GLU A 184 6.87 1.63 4.01
N GLY A 185 7.64 0.60 3.66
CA GLY A 185 8.03 0.42 2.25
C GLY A 185 9.51 0.12 2.01
N PRO A 186 9.90 0.09 0.72
CA PRO A 186 11.31 -0.04 0.32
C PRO A 186 12.21 1.12 0.77
N ASN A 187 11.60 2.23 1.22
CA ASN A 187 12.32 3.41 1.72
C ASN A 187 12.47 3.44 3.24
N ILE A 188 12.07 2.38 3.95
CA ILE A 188 12.30 2.27 5.38
C ILE A 188 13.81 2.38 5.67
N GLY A 189 14.20 3.22 6.63
CA GLY A 189 15.62 3.45 6.91
C GLY A 189 16.29 4.51 6.04
N ARG A 190 15.75 4.78 4.83
CA ARG A 190 16.33 5.73 3.87
C ARG A 190 15.74 7.13 4.00
N VAL A 191 14.45 7.23 4.28
CA VAL A 191 13.78 8.51 4.53
C VAL A 191 13.63 8.69 6.04
N LEU A 192 14.34 9.68 6.56
CA LEU A 192 14.42 10.04 7.97
C LEU A 192 13.82 11.44 8.18
N TYR A 193 13.54 11.77 9.44
CA TYR A 193 12.99 13.07 9.83
C TYR A 193 13.80 13.64 10.98
N LEU A 194 14.21 14.90 10.90
CA LEU A 194 14.99 15.55 11.97
C LEU A 194 14.20 15.53 13.29
N ALA A 195 14.90 15.21 14.38
CA ALA A 195 14.32 15.27 15.72
C ALA A 195 13.97 16.72 16.11
N LEU A 196 13.07 16.92 17.07
CA LEU A 196 12.67 18.24 17.55
C LEU A 196 13.83 19.01 18.20
N GLY A 197 14.69 18.29 18.93
CA GLY A 197 15.87 18.80 19.59
C GLY A 197 17.13 18.80 18.72
N ALA A 198 16.99 18.67 17.39
CA ALA A 198 18.10 18.69 16.45
C ALA A 198 18.01 19.87 15.47
N GLU A 199 19.17 20.41 15.10
CA GLU A 199 19.32 21.46 14.08
C GLU A 199 20.43 21.09 13.10
N VAL A 200 20.35 21.59 11.86
CA VAL A 200 21.46 21.52 10.92
C VAL A 200 22.27 22.80 11.04
N ARG A 201 23.55 22.69 11.37
CA ARG A 201 24.50 23.81 11.44
C ARG A 201 25.77 23.41 10.71
N GLU A 202 26.25 24.28 9.82
CA GLU A 202 27.50 24.07 9.06
C GLU A 202 27.57 22.70 8.37
N GLY A 203 26.45 22.25 7.80
CA GLY A 203 26.36 20.94 7.12
C GLY A 203 26.45 19.72 8.04
N ARG A 204 26.16 19.86 9.35
CA ARG A 204 26.09 18.76 10.32
C ARG A 204 24.82 18.85 11.16
N ILE A 205 24.34 17.71 11.66
CA ILE A 205 23.21 17.68 12.61
C ILE A 205 23.76 17.80 14.04
N VAL A 206 23.37 18.86 14.73
CA VAL A 206 23.71 19.12 16.13
C VAL A 206 22.49 18.90 17.02
N ILE A 207 22.70 18.24 18.15
CA ILE A 207 21.67 18.07 19.18
C ILE A 207 21.71 19.30 20.07
N VAL A 208 20.61 20.07 20.08
CA VAL A 208 20.45 21.30 20.89
C VAL A 208 19.62 21.06 22.15
N ASP A 209 18.81 20.00 22.17
CA ASP A 209 17.99 19.59 23.30
C ASP A 209 17.85 18.06 23.30
N ASP A 210 18.38 17.41 24.33
CA ASP A 210 18.44 15.95 24.41
C ASP A 210 17.40 15.33 25.35
N ALA A 211 16.40 16.11 25.80
CA ALA A 211 15.31 15.56 26.59
C ALA A 211 14.57 14.44 25.80
N PRO A 212 14.10 13.36 26.44
CA PRO A 212 13.53 12.20 25.75
C PRO A 212 12.48 12.52 24.67
N GLN A 213 11.50 13.38 24.99
CA GLN A 213 10.46 13.82 24.08
C GLN A 213 10.98 14.70 22.93
N ARG A 214 12.19 15.27 23.05
CA ARG A 214 12.85 16.13 22.05
C ARG A 214 13.70 15.32 21.07
N ARG A 215 14.03 14.06 21.41
CA ARG A 215 14.61 13.07 20.48
C ARG A 215 13.60 12.55 19.44
N LEU A 216 12.31 12.84 19.62
CA LEU A 216 11.25 12.47 18.70
C LEU A 216 11.13 13.46 17.53
N GLY A 217 10.50 13.02 16.45
CA GLY A 217 10.07 13.89 15.36
C GLY A 217 8.73 14.55 15.70
N LEU A 218 8.26 15.42 14.80
CA LEU A 218 7.05 16.20 15.01
C LEU A 218 5.80 15.33 15.16
N GLY A 219 5.61 14.34 14.29
CA GLY A 219 4.46 13.43 14.36
C GLY A 219 4.49 12.56 15.61
N ALA A 220 5.64 11.98 15.94
CA ALA A 220 5.80 11.15 17.14
C ALA A 220 5.59 11.95 18.43
N SER A 221 5.95 13.24 18.43
CA SER A 221 5.75 14.12 19.58
C SER A 221 4.27 14.44 19.86
N PHE A 222 3.37 14.25 18.89
CA PHE A 222 1.93 14.53 19.01
C PHE A 222 1.14 13.33 19.55
N VAL A 223 1.80 12.21 19.82
CA VAL A 223 1.17 11.01 20.36
C VAL A 223 1.30 11.01 21.90
N PRO A 224 0.22 11.21 22.66
CA PRO A 224 0.26 11.06 24.11
C PRO A 224 0.47 9.59 24.46
N LEU A 225 0.98 9.30 25.66
CA LEU A 225 1.09 7.92 26.17
C LEU A 225 1.89 7.00 25.22
N LEU A 226 2.87 7.56 24.51
CA LEU A 226 3.69 6.90 23.49
C LEU A 226 4.29 5.57 24.01
N GLU A 227 4.75 5.60 25.26
CA GLU A 227 5.38 4.52 26.01
C GLU A 227 4.50 3.28 26.21
N HIS A 228 3.18 3.42 26.06
CA HIS A 228 2.21 2.32 26.17
C HIS A 228 1.91 1.66 24.81
N ASN A 229 2.67 2.01 23.77
CA ASN A 229 2.43 1.52 22.43
C ASN A 229 3.65 0.82 21.82
N ASP A 230 3.38 -0.21 21.03
CA ASP A 230 4.33 -0.84 20.13
C ASP A 230 4.88 0.17 19.10
N ILE A 231 6.18 0.08 18.81
CA ILE A 231 6.89 1.00 17.91
C ILE A 231 6.37 0.95 16.48
N ILE A 232 6.00 -0.23 15.97
CA ILE A 232 5.44 -0.37 14.60
C ILE A 232 4.11 0.37 14.53
N ARG A 233 3.29 0.28 15.58
CA ARG A 233 2.03 1.03 15.65
C ARG A 233 2.26 2.53 15.72
N GLN A 234 3.28 2.97 16.45
CA GLN A 234 3.62 4.40 16.53
C GLN A 234 4.12 4.95 15.21
N LEU A 235 4.97 4.19 14.50
CA LEU A 235 5.40 4.50 13.14
C LEU A 235 4.18 4.68 12.22
N MET A 236 3.24 3.72 12.24
CA MET A 236 2.00 3.80 11.46
C MET A 236 1.16 5.03 11.86
N GLY A 237 0.98 5.29 13.16
CA GLY A 237 0.21 6.45 13.66
C GLY A 237 0.77 7.77 13.15
N CYS A 238 2.09 7.95 13.22
CA CYS A 238 2.77 9.13 12.68
C CYS A 238 2.53 9.30 11.17
N ASN A 239 2.60 8.20 10.41
CA ASN A 239 2.35 8.21 8.97
C ASN A 239 0.89 8.57 8.64
N MET A 240 -0.07 8.04 9.41
CA MET A 240 -1.49 8.29 9.19
C MET A 240 -1.89 9.74 9.52
N MET A 241 -1.36 10.34 10.59
CA MET A 241 -1.68 11.73 10.95
C MET A 241 -1.33 12.75 9.84
N ARG A 242 -0.26 12.51 9.06
CA ARG A 242 0.09 13.35 7.89
C ARG A 242 -0.90 13.23 6.73
N GLN A 243 -1.76 12.22 6.75
CA GLN A 243 -2.76 11.98 5.71
C GLN A 243 -4.15 12.49 6.14
N TRP A 244 -4.30 13.04 7.35
CA TRP A 244 -5.60 13.52 7.83
C TRP A 244 -6.06 14.75 7.07
N LEU A 245 -7.31 14.75 6.65
CA LEU A 245 -7.94 15.91 6.02
C LEU A 245 -8.30 16.93 7.10
N PRO A 246 -7.98 18.22 6.92
CA PRO A 246 -8.45 19.29 7.79
C PRO A 246 -9.99 19.34 7.77
N LEU A 247 -10.61 18.99 8.89
CA LEU A 247 -12.06 19.06 9.05
C LEU A 247 -12.47 20.51 9.37
N GLY A 248 -13.69 20.91 8.99
CA GLY A 248 -14.20 22.29 9.01
C GLY A 248 -13.71 23.15 10.19
N GLU A 249 -14.47 23.19 11.30
CA GLU A 249 -13.97 23.82 12.53
C GLU A 249 -12.91 22.93 13.19
N ARG A 250 -11.82 23.54 13.65
CA ARG A 250 -10.74 22.83 14.35
C ARG A 250 -11.18 22.50 15.76
N GLU A 251 -11.07 21.22 16.12
CA GLU A 251 -11.36 20.73 17.46
C GLU A 251 -10.07 20.19 18.09
N PRO A 252 -9.48 20.85 19.09
CA PRO A 252 -8.31 20.32 19.77
C PRO A 252 -8.61 19.02 20.50
N ALA A 253 -7.64 18.10 20.57
CA ALA A 253 -7.80 16.87 21.36
C ALA A 253 -8.02 17.17 22.86
N LEU A 254 -8.82 16.34 23.53
CA LEU A 254 -9.02 16.41 24.98
C LEU A 254 -7.77 15.97 25.75
N VAL A 255 -7.01 15.03 25.21
CA VAL A 255 -5.70 14.61 25.71
C VAL A 255 -4.62 15.16 24.79
N ARG A 256 -3.71 16.00 25.29
CA ARG A 256 -2.72 16.71 24.48
C ARG A 256 -1.31 16.40 24.98
N THR A 257 -0.32 16.54 24.10
CA THR A 257 1.09 16.45 24.50
C THR A 257 1.64 17.81 24.91
N GLY A 258 1.02 18.90 24.42
CA GLY A 258 1.52 20.27 24.58
C GLY A 258 2.52 20.67 23.50
N ALA A 259 2.87 19.77 22.58
CA ALA A 259 3.70 20.06 21.41
C ALA A 259 2.88 20.56 20.21
N GLU A 260 1.56 20.37 20.23
CA GLU A 260 0.68 20.66 19.09
C GLU A 260 0.35 22.16 18.99
N PRO A 261 0.63 22.83 17.86
CA PRO A 261 0.10 24.17 17.60
C PRO A 261 -1.38 24.11 17.19
N ASN A 262 -2.05 25.26 17.17
CA ASN A 262 -3.48 25.34 16.88
C ASN A 262 -3.82 24.85 15.46
N GLU A 263 -2.94 25.03 14.50
CA GLU A 263 -3.10 24.65 13.10
C GLU A 263 -3.02 23.14 12.87
N ALA A 264 -2.43 22.39 13.81
CA ALA A 264 -2.23 20.94 13.68
C ALA A 264 -3.50 20.11 13.86
N TRP A 265 -4.55 20.68 14.47
CA TRP A 265 -5.75 19.93 14.81
C TRP A 265 -6.64 19.67 13.59
N CYS A 266 -6.69 18.41 13.15
CA CYS A 266 -7.45 17.94 11.99
C CYS A 266 -8.40 16.76 12.28
N GLY A 267 -8.65 16.44 13.56
CA GLY A 267 -9.48 15.32 13.99
C GLY A 267 -10.72 15.74 14.79
N ARG A 268 -11.34 14.77 15.45
CA ARG A 268 -12.49 14.90 16.35
C ARG A 268 -12.29 14.06 17.60
N ASN A 269 -12.76 14.55 18.75
CA ASN A 269 -12.89 13.72 19.95
C ASN A 269 -14.17 12.90 19.83
N LEU A 270 -14.04 11.58 19.67
CA LEU A 270 -15.19 10.67 19.52
C LEU A 270 -15.29 9.75 20.73
N LEU A 271 -16.50 9.64 21.30
CA LEU A 271 -16.79 8.68 22.36
C LEU A 271 -16.66 7.26 21.79
N THR A 272 -15.54 6.61 22.10
CA THR A 272 -15.14 5.34 21.50
C THR A 272 -15.34 4.19 22.48
N ALA A 273 -15.99 3.11 22.05
CA ALA A 273 -16.04 1.85 22.79
C ALA A 273 -15.26 0.74 22.06
N PHE A 274 -14.55 -0.08 22.83
CA PHE A 274 -13.76 -1.19 22.33
C PHE A 274 -14.48 -2.51 22.62
N ILE A 275 -15.44 -2.88 21.78
CA ILE A 275 -16.30 -4.06 21.96
C ILE A 275 -16.57 -4.74 20.62
N PHE A 276 -17.07 -5.97 20.63
CA PHE A 276 -17.64 -6.58 19.42
C PHE A 276 -19.05 -6.04 19.16
N TRP A 277 -19.38 -5.70 17.92
CA TRP A 277 -20.70 -5.18 17.58
C TRP A 277 -21.26 -5.72 16.28
N ARG A 278 -22.22 -6.65 16.38
CA ARG A 278 -23.01 -7.22 15.27
C ARG A 278 -22.18 -7.71 14.07
N GLY A 279 -20.89 -8.00 14.27
CA GLY A 279 -19.96 -8.38 13.19
C GLY A 279 -19.57 -7.25 12.24
N MET A 280 -20.10 -6.04 12.44
CA MET A 280 -19.87 -4.87 11.57
C MET A 280 -18.49 -4.26 11.76
N ASN A 281 -17.91 -4.40 12.96
CA ASN A 281 -16.54 -4.01 13.26
C ASN A 281 -15.58 -5.21 13.25
N HIS A 282 -15.84 -6.25 12.45
CA HIS A 282 -14.91 -7.36 12.34
C HIS A 282 -13.56 -6.88 11.82
N GLU A 283 -12.47 -7.42 12.37
CA GLU A 283 -11.11 -7.18 11.87
C GLU A 283 -10.72 -5.71 12.11
N ASP A 284 -10.55 -4.86 11.09
CA ASP A 284 -10.35 -3.40 11.25
C ASP A 284 -11.56 -2.57 10.78
N GLY A 285 -12.72 -3.20 10.61
CA GLY A 285 -13.96 -2.48 10.34
C GLY A 285 -14.32 -1.51 11.47
N ILE A 286 -14.74 -0.29 11.13
CA ILE A 286 -15.18 0.73 12.08
C ILE A 286 -16.68 0.94 11.93
N VAL A 287 -17.39 0.98 13.06
CA VAL A 287 -18.80 1.40 13.09
C VAL A 287 -18.89 2.79 13.69
N LEU A 288 -19.63 3.66 13.03
CA LEU A 288 -19.90 5.01 13.49
C LEU A 288 -21.38 5.20 13.79
N SER A 289 -21.67 6.10 14.72
CA SER A 289 -23.01 6.68 14.83
C SER A 289 -23.24 7.71 13.72
N GLU A 290 -24.50 8.00 13.39
CA GLU A 290 -24.85 9.07 12.44
C GLU A 290 -24.29 10.44 12.88
N SER A 291 -24.36 10.76 14.18
CA SER A 291 -23.76 11.98 14.74
C SER A 291 -22.25 12.03 14.55
N ALA A 292 -21.55 10.91 14.76
CA ALA A 292 -20.11 10.82 14.56
C ALA A 292 -19.73 10.98 13.07
N ALA A 293 -20.49 10.35 12.18
CA ALA A 293 -20.30 10.47 10.74
C ALA A 293 -20.47 11.92 10.27
N ALA A 294 -21.46 12.64 10.81
CA ALA A 294 -21.68 14.06 10.51
C ALA A 294 -20.50 14.94 10.95
N LYS A 295 -19.88 14.67 12.12
CA LYS A 295 -18.68 15.38 12.59
C LYS A 295 -17.46 15.23 11.67
N LEU A 296 -17.41 14.14 10.88
CA LEU A 296 -16.34 13.78 9.95
C LEU A 296 -16.68 14.08 8.47
N ALA A 297 -17.85 14.67 8.20
CA ALA A 297 -18.37 14.86 6.83
C ALA A 297 -17.93 16.18 6.14
N SER A 298 -16.95 16.90 6.70
CA SER A 298 -16.40 18.13 6.12
C SER A 298 -14.89 17.96 5.91
N PRO A 299 -14.30 18.43 4.80
CA PRO A 299 -14.92 19.23 3.73
C PRO A 299 -15.84 18.43 2.81
N GLU A 300 -15.80 17.10 2.89
CA GLU A 300 -16.53 16.22 1.99
C GLU A 300 -17.23 15.11 2.77
N ARG A 301 -18.37 14.66 2.24
CA ARG A 301 -19.20 13.60 2.80
C ARG A 301 -18.36 12.38 3.20
N LEU A 302 -18.71 11.78 4.33
CA LEU A 302 -18.19 10.49 4.74
C LEU A 302 -18.95 9.36 4.04
N ASP A 303 -18.23 8.47 3.38
CA ASP A 303 -18.80 7.30 2.73
C ASP A 303 -18.31 5.99 3.41
N LEU A 304 -19.09 4.92 3.23
CA LEU A 304 -18.62 3.57 3.60
C LEU A 304 -17.34 3.24 2.82
N GLY A 305 -16.36 2.67 3.52
CA GLY A 305 -15.04 2.39 3.00
C GLY A 305 -14.03 3.52 3.19
N ASP A 306 -14.45 4.73 3.58
CA ASP A 306 -13.49 5.80 3.93
C ASP A 306 -12.58 5.34 5.07
N LYS A 307 -11.29 5.65 4.96
CA LYS A 307 -10.30 5.22 5.95
C LYS A 307 -10.16 6.24 7.07
N LEU A 308 -10.33 5.77 8.30
CA LEU A 308 -10.09 6.52 9.53
C LEU A 308 -8.85 5.97 10.25
N SER A 309 -8.28 6.81 11.12
CA SER A 309 -7.21 6.40 12.02
C SER A 309 -7.14 7.28 13.27
N ASN A 310 -6.46 6.81 14.30
CA ASN A 310 -6.12 7.59 15.48
C ASN A 310 -4.60 7.75 15.64
N ARG A 311 -4.19 8.52 16.64
CA ARG A 311 -2.78 8.83 16.92
C ARG A 311 -1.96 7.62 17.38
N HIS A 312 -2.61 6.56 17.82
CA HIS A 312 -1.98 5.35 18.36
C HIS A 312 -1.74 4.25 17.31
N GLY A 313 -1.93 4.56 16.02
CA GLY A 313 -1.69 3.61 14.92
C GLY A 313 -2.83 2.61 14.70
N THR A 314 -4.01 2.84 15.29
CA THR A 314 -5.23 2.17 14.85
C THR A 314 -5.70 2.82 13.55
N LYS A 315 -6.04 1.99 12.58
CA LYS A 315 -6.59 2.37 11.28
C LYS A 315 -7.64 1.36 10.87
N GLY A 316 -8.60 1.78 10.05
CA GLY A 316 -9.73 0.96 9.62
C GLY A 316 -10.62 1.68 8.62
N THR A 317 -11.43 0.94 7.88
CA THR A 317 -12.46 1.51 6.99
C THR A 317 -13.80 1.61 7.71
N VAL A 318 -14.57 2.64 7.39
CA VAL A 318 -15.96 2.76 7.87
C VAL A 318 -16.78 1.62 7.25
N GLY A 319 -17.09 0.61 8.07
CA GLY A 319 -17.85 -0.57 7.65
C GLY A 319 -19.36 -0.37 7.77
N ALA A 320 -19.80 0.42 8.74
CA ALA A 320 -21.21 0.79 8.91
C ALA A 320 -21.36 2.16 9.56
N VAL A 321 -22.46 2.83 9.24
CA VAL A 321 -22.98 3.99 9.96
C VAL A 321 -24.37 3.61 10.46
N LEU A 322 -24.59 3.69 11.77
CA LEU A 322 -25.85 3.30 12.42
C LEU A 322 -26.56 4.52 13.00
N PRO A 323 -27.91 4.52 13.05
CA PRO A 323 -28.65 5.50 13.82
C PRO A 323 -28.15 5.56 15.26
N ASP A 324 -28.07 6.76 15.85
CA ASP A 324 -27.56 6.94 17.21
C ASP A 324 -28.32 6.07 18.23
N GLU A 325 -29.61 5.82 18.02
CA GLU A 325 -30.46 5.00 18.90
C GLU A 325 -30.09 3.52 18.90
N GLU A 326 -29.48 3.02 17.82
CA GLU A 326 -29.00 1.65 17.70
C GLU A 326 -27.61 1.43 18.28
N MET A 327 -26.86 2.51 18.53
CA MET A 327 -25.53 2.44 19.14
C MET A 327 -25.63 2.02 20.62
N PRO A 328 -24.59 1.42 21.21
CA PRO A 328 -24.55 1.24 22.65
C PRO A 328 -24.70 2.57 23.38
N HIS A 329 -25.44 2.59 24.48
CA HIS A 329 -25.60 3.80 25.28
C HIS A 329 -24.93 3.65 26.65
N THR A 330 -24.36 4.76 27.12
CA THR A 330 -23.85 4.90 28.47
C THR A 330 -25.01 5.17 29.45
N PRO A 331 -24.83 4.98 30.78
CA PRO A 331 -25.90 5.16 31.77
C PRO A 331 -26.48 6.58 31.82
N ASP A 332 -25.76 7.59 31.34
CA ASP A 332 -26.23 8.97 31.26
C ASP A 332 -27.00 9.28 29.97
N GLY A 333 -27.25 8.26 29.13
CA GLY A 333 -28.05 8.36 27.91
C GLY A 333 -27.27 8.80 26.67
N ARG A 334 -25.94 8.99 26.74
CA ARG A 334 -25.13 9.28 25.54
C ARG A 334 -24.93 8.01 24.71
N ALA A 335 -25.19 8.11 23.41
CA ALA A 335 -24.82 7.11 22.42
C ALA A 335 -23.29 7.10 22.23
N VAL A 336 -22.71 5.90 22.13
CA VAL A 336 -21.33 5.71 21.70
C VAL A 336 -21.20 6.14 20.22
N GLU A 337 -20.13 6.85 19.90
CA GLU A 337 -19.93 7.46 18.58
C GLU A 337 -19.10 6.58 17.64
N LEU A 338 -18.16 5.80 18.17
CA LEU A 338 -17.28 4.92 17.40
C LEU A 338 -17.11 3.57 18.11
N LEU A 339 -17.24 2.47 17.37
CA LEU A 339 -16.99 1.11 17.87
C LEU A 339 -15.80 0.48 17.13
N PHE A 340 -14.86 -0.07 17.89
CA PHE A 340 -13.66 -0.73 17.37
C PHE A 340 -13.47 -2.13 17.96
N ASP A 341 -12.95 -3.08 17.16
CA ASP A 341 -12.76 -4.48 17.56
C ASP A 341 -11.78 -4.62 18.74
N MET A 342 -12.27 -5.15 19.87
CA MET A 342 -11.43 -5.40 21.04
C MET A 342 -10.38 -6.51 20.82
N GLY A 343 -10.65 -7.47 19.92
CA GLY A 343 -9.79 -8.60 19.61
C GLY A 343 -8.45 -8.19 19.00
N ARG A 344 -8.35 -6.97 18.46
CA ARG A 344 -7.13 -6.44 17.85
C ARG A 344 -6.15 -5.85 18.86
N LEU A 345 -6.66 -5.27 19.94
CA LEU A 345 -5.89 -4.38 20.83
C LEU A 345 -4.68 -5.08 21.47
N HIS A 346 -4.88 -6.26 22.06
CA HIS A 346 -3.82 -7.00 22.75
C HIS A 346 -2.77 -7.58 21.80
N THR A 347 -3.13 -7.88 20.55
CA THR A 347 -2.18 -8.40 19.55
C THR A 347 -1.33 -7.29 18.92
N ARG A 348 -1.89 -6.08 18.80
CA ARG A 348 -1.23 -4.94 18.16
C ARG A 348 -0.38 -4.12 19.14
N GLY A 349 -0.71 -4.17 20.43
CA GLY A 349 0.06 -3.51 21.47
C GLY A 349 -0.03 -1.99 21.42
N ASN A 350 -1.16 -1.42 20.99
CA ASN A 350 -1.42 0.02 21.00
C ASN A 350 -2.33 0.41 22.18
N PHE A 351 -1.86 0.09 23.38
CA PHE A 351 -2.63 0.24 24.62
C PHE A 351 -2.84 1.71 25.03
N GLY A 352 -2.00 2.62 24.53
CA GLY A 352 -2.13 4.05 24.77
C GLY A 352 -3.52 4.60 24.44
N GLN A 353 -4.21 4.08 23.42
CA GLN A 353 -5.56 4.55 23.06
C GLN A 353 -6.63 4.22 24.12
N ILE A 354 -6.44 3.14 24.87
CA ILE A 354 -7.34 2.72 25.95
C ILE A 354 -7.19 3.68 27.13
N ARG A 355 -5.94 4.03 27.43
CA ARG A 355 -5.61 5.03 28.45
C ARG A 355 -6.01 6.45 28.01
N GLU A 356 -5.91 6.76 26.72
CA GLU A 356 -6.41 8.01 26.14
C GLU A 356 -7.92 8.12 26.34
N ALA A 357 -8.69 7.06 26.09
CA ALA A 357 -10.13 7.05 26.32
C ALA A 357 -10.50 7.42 27.78
N VAL A 358 -9.79 6.84 28.75
CA VAL A 358 -9.99 7.14 30.18
C VAL A 358 -9.62 8.58 30.53
N LEU A 359 -8.46 9.07 30.06
CA LEU A 359 -8.05 10.47 30.24
C LEU A 359 -8.98 11.44 29.52
N GLY A 360 -9.55 11.04 28.38
CA GLY A 360 -10.53 11.81 27.63
C GLY A 360 -11.84 11.98 28.39
N ASN A 361 -12.31 10.92 29.08
CA ASN A 361 -13.45 11.04 29.99
C ASN A 361 -13.16 11.97 31.18
N LEU A 362 -11.97 11.87 31.75
CA LEU A 362 -11.54 12.76 32.83
C LEU A 362 -11.53 14.22 32.37
N ALA A 363 -10.92 14.50 31.20
CA ALA A 363 -10.88 15.83 30.61
C ALA A 363 -12.28 16.37 30.31
N HIS A 364 -13.16 15.52 29.77
CA HIS A 364 -14.55 15.88 29.48
C HIS A 364 -15.33 16.22 30.75
N ALA A 365 -15.23 15.39 31.80
CA ALA A 365 -15.92 15.60 33.08
C ALA A 365 -15.45 16.88 33.79
N GLN A 366 -14.16 17.22 33.66
CA GLN A 366 -13.59 18.43 34.27
C GLN A 366 -13.75 19.70 33.42
N GLY A 367 -14.06 19.57 32.13
CA GLY A 367 -14.14 20.68 31.18
C GLY A 367 -12.78 21.28 30.81
N THR A 368 -11.67 20.60 31.12
CA THR A 368 -10.30 21.05 30.83
C THR A 368 -9.47 19.93 30.21
N PRO A 369 -8.61 20.23 29.21
CA PRO A 369 -7.78 19.21 28.58
C PRO A 369 -6.74 18.63 29.55
N VAL A 370 -6.42 17.35 29.39
CA VAL A 370 -5.30 16.70 30.08
C VAL A 370 -4.04 16.86 29.24
N ILE A 371 -2.94 17.29 29.86
CA ILE A 371 -1.62 17.34 29.22
C ILE A 371 -0.81 16.11 29.65
N CYS A 372 -0.45 15.27 28.68
CA CYS A 372 0.33 14.05 28.86
C CYS A 372 1.38 13.94 27.73
N PRO A 373 2.56 14.56 27.89
CA PRO A 373 3.66 14.42 26.94
C PRO A 373 4.15 12.96 26.84
N PRO A 374 4.86 12.58 25.76
CA PRO A 374 5.52 11.28 25.66
C PRO A 374 6.44 11.00 26.85
N PHE A 375 6.40 9.76 27.38
CA PHE A 375 7.17 9.30 28.55
C PHE A 375 6.80 9.95 29.88
N GLN A 376 5.62 10.58 29.97
CA GLN A 376 5.14 11.26 31.17
C GLN A 376 3.72 10.82 31.56
N SER A 377 3.33 9.58 31.22
CA SER A 377 2.05 9.04 31.64
C SER A 377 1.93 8.94 33.17
N PRO A 378 0.74 9.20 33.74
CA PRO A 378 0.51 8.93 35.15
C PRO A 378 0.52 7.42 35.40
N PRO A 379 1.07 6.92 36.52
CA PRO A 379 0.96 5.50 36.86
C PRO A 379 -0.52 5.12 37.09
N SER A 380 -0.83 3.83 36.95
CA SER A 380 -2.21 3.30 37.07
C SER A 380 -2.91 3.74 38.36
N SER A 381 -2.21 3.68 39.50
CA SER A 381 -2.74 4.11 40.80
C SER A 381 -3.10 5.60 40.87
N ALA A 382 -2.29 6.47 40.26
CA ALA A 382 -2.56 7.90 40.20
C ALA A 382 -3.76 8.19 39.30
N LEU A 383 -3.84 7.54 38.13
CA LEU A 383 -4.96 7.69 37.22
C LEU A 383 -6.29 7.27 37.87
N ARG A 384 -6.32 6.14 38.61
CA ARG A 384 -7.49 5.71 39.38
C ARG A 384 -7.90 6.75 40.44
N ALA A 385 -6.93 7.32 41.15
CA ALA A 385 -7.21 8.38 42.12
C ALA A 385 -7.80 9.64 41.46
N MET A 386 -7.33 9.98 40.25
CA MET A 386 -7.89 11.09 39.45
C MET A 386 -9.33 10.81 39.02
N LEU A 387 -9.65 9.58 38.59
CA LEU A 387 -11.01 9.17 38.25
C LEU A 387 -11.95 9.27 39.46
N ARG A 388 -11.53 8.72 40.60
CA ARG A 388 -12.27 8.82 41.87
C ARG A 388 -12.56 10.28 42.24
N ALA A 389 -11.55 11.14 42.16
CA ALA A 389 -11.69 12.56 42.47
C ALA A 389 -12.65 13.30 41.52
N ALA A 390 -12.79 12.83 40.28
CA ALA A 390 -13.72 13.36 39.29
C ALA A 390 -15.13 12.71 39.33
N GLY A 391 -15.39 11.79 40.27
CA GLY A 391 -16.66 11.07 40.36
C GLY A 391 -16.89 10.06 39.23
N LEU A 392 -15.82 9.62 38.56
CA LEU A 392 -15.85 8.60 37.52
C LEU A 392 -15.55 7.21 38.11
N PRO A 393 -15.97 6.11 37.46
CA PRO A 393 -15.63 4.75 37.88
C PRO A 393 -14.11 4.56 38.00
N GLU A 394 -13.65 4.02 39.12
CA GLU A 394 -12.21 3.87 39.38
C GLU A 394 -11.55 2.85 38.47
N ASP A 395 -12.30 1.85 37.99
CA ASP A 395 -11.87 0.87 36.99
C ASP A 395 -11.87 1.43 35.57
N GLY A 396 -12.39 2.64 35.36
CA GLY A 396 -12.48 3.29 34.05
C GLY A 396 -13.44 2.60 33.08
N GLN A 397 -14.27 1.65 33.55
CA GLN A 397 -15.26 0.96 32.72
C GLN A 397 -16.66 1.54 32.93
N THR A 398 -17.53 1.32 31.95
CA THR A 398 -18.90 1.80 31.96
C THR A 398 -19.85 0.68 31.55
N GLN A 399 -20.95 0.53 32.28
CA GLN A 399 -22.01 -0.42 31.92
C GLN A 399 -22.81 0.12 30.74
N LEU A 400 -22.73 -0.55 29.59
CA LEU A 400 -23.46 -0.16 28.38
C LEU A 400 -24.78 -0.92 28.23
N THR A 401 -25.69 -0.36 27.46
CA THR A 401 -26.92 -1.02 26.97
C THR A 401 -26.85 -1.32 25.47
N ALA A 402 -27.60 -2.34 25.03
CA ALA A 402 -27.65 -2.76 23.64
C ALA A 402 -28.60 -1.88 22.79
N GLY A 403 -28.23 -0.63 22.54
CA GLY A 403 -29.14 0.40 22.01
C GLY A 403 -29.68 1.29 23.12
N ARG A 404 -30.42 2.36 22.77
CA ARG A 404 -30.96 3.34 23.75
C ARG A 404 -31.82 2.68 24.82
N ASP A 405 -32.79 1.89 24.38
CA ASP A 405 -33.76 1.21 25.25
C ASP A 405 -33.47 -0.30 25.38
N GLY A 406 -32.26 -0.71 25.01
CA GLY A 406 -31.82 -2.09 25.04
C GLY A 406 -31.51 -2.59 26.45
N ALA A 407 -31.39 -3.91 26.59
CA ALA A 407 -30.91 -4.51 27.83
C ALA A 407 -29.43 -4.13 28.09
N PRO A 408 -28.99 -4.06 29.36
CA PRO A 408 -27.57 -3.98 29.69
C PRO A 408 -26.78 -5.11 29.05
N LEU A 409 -25.56 -4.84 28.58
CA LEU A 409 -24.61 -5.86 28.19
C LEU A 409 -24.14 -6.66 29.42
N ASP A 410 -23.72 -7.91 29.23
CA ASP A 410 -23.41 -8.81 30.34
C ASP A 410 -22.19 -8.36 31.17
N GLN A 411 -21.24 -7.63 30.55
CA GLN A 411 -20.05 -7.08 31.21
C GLN A 411 -19.91 -5.58 30.93
N PRO A 412 -19.31 -4.81 31.87
CA PRO A 412 -18.95 -3.42 31.63
C PRO A 412 -17.82 -3.32 30.60
N SER A 413 -17.77 -2.20 29.87
CA SER A 413 -16.82 -2.00 28.77
C SER A 413 -16.01 -0.73 28.96
N THR A 414 -14.80 -0.69 28.39
CA THR A 414 -14.03 0.55 28.31
C THR A 414 -14.61 1.45 27.23
N VAL A 415 -15.07 2.63 27.63
CA VAL A 415 -15.61 3.65 26.74
C VAL A 415 -15.02 5.00 27.12
N GLY A 416 -14.58 5.79 26.15
CA GLY A 416 -14.16 7.16 26.41
C GLY A 416 -13.71 7.93 25.17
N TYR A 417 -13.39 9.21 25.34
CA TYR A 417 -13.05 10.09 24.22
C TYR A 417 -11.64 9.81 23.69
N VAL A 418 -11.56 9.46 22.40
CA VAL A 418 -10.31 9.23 21.65
C VAL A 418 -10.26 10.18 20.46
N TYR A 419 -9.08 10.67 20.10
CA TYR A 419 -8.92 11.61 18.99
C TYR A 419 -8.71 10.90 17.65
N TRP A 420 -9.69 11.00 16.76
CA TRP A 420 -9.73 10.33 15.45
C TRP A 420 -9.68 11.32 14.29
N GLY A 421 -9.03 10.94 13.19
CA GLY A 421 -8.99 11.71 11.95
C GLY A 421 -9.44 10.92 10.74
N LYS A 422 -10.07 11.62 9.78
CA LYS A 422 -10.40 11.11 8.45
C LYS A 422 -9.18 11.28 7.55
N THR A 423 -8.72 10.20 6.92
CA THR A 423 -7.58 10.25 6.01
C THR A 423 -8.00 10.70 4.61
N SER A 424 -7.05 11.15 3.80
CA SER A 424 -7.25 11.44 2.37
C SER A 424 -7.55 10.21 1.53
N HIS A 425 -7.51 9.00 2.10
CA HIS A 425 -7.85 7.75 1.43
C HIS A 425 -9.37 7.53 1.43
N ARG A 426 -10.05 8.21 0.51
CA ARG A 426 -11.50 8.11 0.31
C ARG A 426 -11.86 6.88 -0.52
N ALA A 427 -12.98 6.24 -0.22
CA ALA A 427 -13.45 5.08 -0.97
C ALA A 427 -13.90 5.46 -2.38
N ALA A 428 -14.58 6.60 -2.53
CA ALA A 428 -15.08 7.09 -3.81
C ALA A 428 -13.97 7.28 -4.87
N GLU A 429 -12.78 7.74 -4.48
CA GLU A 429 -11.64 7.93 -5.39
C GLU A 429 -11.03 6.61 -5.87
N LYS A 430 -11.27 5.50 -5.14
CA LYS A 430 -10.72 4.18 -5.45
C LYS A 430 -11.70 3.32 -6.26
N LEU A 431 -13.00 3.66 -6.24
CA LEU A 431 -14.02 3.01 -7.05
C LEU A 431 -13.80 3.30 -8.53
N THR A 432 -13.45 2.27 -9.28
CA THR A 432 -13.15 2.36 -10.70
C THR A 432 -13.67 1.11 -11.40
N ALA A 433 -14.26 1.27 -12.58
CA ALA A 433 -14.78 0.17 -13.38
C ALA A 433 -14.52 0.41 -14.87
N TRP A 434 -14.18 -0.67 -15.58
CA TRP A 434 -13.73 -0.66 -16.97
C TRP A 434 -14.44 -1.78 -17.74
N PRO A 435 -15.62 -1.51 -18.33
CA PRO A 435 -16.30 -2.49 -19.19
C PRO A 435 -15.52 -2.78 -20.48
N CYS A 436 -14.88 -1.78 -21.07
CA CYS A 436 -14.03 -1.88 -22.26
C CYS A 436 -12.91 -0.84 -22.20
N SER A 437 -12.10 -0.72 -23.26
CA SER A 437 -11.03 0.29 -23.32
C SER A 437 -11.62 1.70 -23.22
N PRO A 438 -11.11 2.57 -22.34
CA PRO A 438 -11.49 3.98 -22.37
C PRO A 438 -10.79 4.66 -23.54
N LEU A 439 -11.32 4.53 -24.76
CA LEU A 439 -11.09 5.54 -25.78
C LEU A 439 -11.89 6.79 -25.38
N ARG A 440 -11.26 7.74 -24.70
CA ARG A 440 -11.79 9.12 -24.70
C ARG A 440 -11.60 9.68 -26.11
N LEU A 441 -12.71 9.90 -26.82
CA LEU A 441 -12.72 10.71 -28.04
C LEU A 441 -12.10 12.09 -27.74
N GLY A 442 -10.87 12.34 -28.23
CA GLY A 442 -10.23 13.67 -28.20
C GLY A 442 -8.88 13.79 -27.48
N GLU A 443 -8.36 12.75 -26.83
CA GLU A 443 -7.01 12.78 -26.22
C GLU A 443 -6.01 11.94 -27.05
N GLY A 444 -4.81 12.49 -27.32
CA GLY A 444 -3.83 11.93 -28.25
C GLY A 444 -3.15 10.63 -27.78
N PRO A 445 -2.29 10.02 -28.63
CA PRO A 445 -1.53 8.83 -28.29
C PRO A 445 -0.61 9.11 -27.09
N GLY A 446 -0.90 8.52 -25.93
CA GLY A 446 -0.13 8.73 -24.69
C GLY A 446 -0.89 8.53 -23.38
N VAL A 447 -2.23 8.54 -23.40
CA VAL A 447 -3.03 8.17 -22.22
C VAL A 447 -3.03 6.64 -22.10
N ARG A 448 -2.30 6.12 -21.11
CA ARG A 448 -2.22 4.68 -20.86
C ARG A 448 -3.62 4.11 -20.65
N GLN A 449 -3.98 3.09 -21.43
CA GLN A 449 -5.16 2.26 -21.24
C GLN A 449 -5.32 1.91 -19.75
N SER A 450 -6.38 2.38 -19.10
CA SER A 450 -6.63 2.06 -17.69
C SER A 450 -7.63 0.90 -17.61
N ALA A 451 -7.20 -0.24 -17.09
CA ALA A 451 -8.05 -1.32 -16.56
C ALA A 451 -7.25 -2.15 -15.55
N GLN A 452 -7.90 -3.07 -14.83
CA GLN A 452 -7.20 -3.94 -13.88
C GLN A 452 -6.20 -4.83 -14.60
N ARG A 453 -4.98 -4.88 -14.05
CA ARG A 453 -3.94 -5.77 -14.52
C ARG A 453 -4.18 -7.15 -13.89
N GLN A 454 -4.23 -8.19 -14.70
CA GLN A 454 -4.09 -9.57 -14.29
C GLN A 454 -2.67 -9.98 -14.65
N GLY A 455 -1.85 -10.26 -13.64
CA GLY A 455 -0.44 -10.55 -13.83
C GLY A 455 -0.14 -12.05 -13.80
N GLU A 456 1.16 -12.33 -13.66
CA GLU A 456 1.67 -13.70 -13.58
C GLU A 456 1.08 -14.44 -12.37
N LEU A 457 0.97 -13.77 -11.21
CA LEU A 457 0.48 -14.41 -9.99
C LEU A 457 -1.00 -14.81 -10.10
N GLU A 458 -1.83 -13.96 -10.71
CA GLU A 458 -3.22 -14.32 -11.04
C GLU A 458 -3.28 -15.49 -12.03
N SER A 459 -2.42 -15.48 -13.05
CA SER A 459 -2.31 -16.60 -14.00
C SER A 459 -1.89 -17.91 -13.32
N TRP A 460 -0.97 -17.85 -12.34
CA TRP A 460 -0.57 -19.00 -11.53
C TRP A 460 -1.73 -19.53 -10.68
N ALA A 461 -2.49 -18.64 -10.03
CA ALA A 461 -3.64 -19.04 -9.25
C ALA A 461 -4.69 -19.76 -10.13
N LEU A 462 -5.02 -19.20 -11.29
CA LEU A 462 -5.96 -19.80 -12.23
C LEU A 462 -5.47 -21.16 -12.75
N GLN A 463 -4.19 -21.29 -13.12
CA GLN A 463 -3.62 -22.57 -13.54
C GLN A 463 -3.64 -23.62 -12.43
N THR A 464 -3.31 -23.22 -11.20
CA THR A 464 -3.33 -24.12 -10.04
C THR A 464 -4.74 -24.64 -9.77
N CYS A 465 -5.76 -23.80 -9.96
CA CYS A 465 -7.17 -24.21 -9.91
C CYS A 465 -7.64 -24.98 -11.15
N GLY A 466 -6.82 -25.11 -12.18
CA GLY A 466 -7.20 -25.69 -13.48
C GLY A 466 -8.24 -24.86 -14.24
N ALA A 467 -8.33 -23.56 -13.97
CA ALA A 467 -9.29 -22.63 -14.57
C ALA A 467 -8.77 -22.04 -15.89
N HIS A 468 -8.67 -22.88 -16.91
CA HIS A 468 -8.05 -22.54 -18.20
C HIS A 468 -8.93 -21.65 -19.08
N GLU A 469 -10.25 -21.80 -19.05
CA GLU A 469 -11.18 -20.95 -19.81
C GLU A 469 -11.12 -19.51 -19.30
N ASN A 470 -11.07 -19.32 -17.98
CA ASN A 470 -10.91 -18.01 -17.38
C ASN A 470 -9.54 -17.39 -17.70
N LEU A 471 -8.48 -18.20 -17.70
CA LEU A 471 -7.14 -17.72 -18.07
C LEU A 471 -7.06 -17.29 -19.54
N ILE A 472 -7.60 -18.11 -20.45
CA ILE A 472 -7.67 -17.80 -21.89
C ILE A 472 -8.52 -16.54 -22.10
N GLU A 473 -9.66 -16.44 -21.44
CA GLU A 473 -10.52 -15.27 -21.57
C GLU A 473 -9.81 -13.99 -21.11
N ASN A 474 -9.12 -14.04 -19.96
CA ASN A 474 -8.38 -12.90 -19.42
C ASN A 474 -7.23 -12.45 -20.34
N LEU A 475 -6.43 -13.39 -20.85
CA LEU A 475 -5.26 -13.06 -21.66
C LEU A 475 -5.61 -12.72 -23.12
N HIS A 476 -6.78 -13.13 -23.60
CA HIS A 476 -7.14 -13.04 -25.03
C HIS A 476 -8.45 -12.30 -25.28
N THR A 477 -9.58 -12.88 -24.89
CA THR A 477 -10.92 -12.37 -25.23
C THR A 477 -11.19 -11.01 -24.59
N ARG A 478 -10.69 -10.79 -23.37
CA ARG A 478 -10.85 -9.54 -22.61
C ARG A 478 -9.59 -8.70 -22.55
N SER A 479 -8.51 -9.11 -23.22
CA SER A 479 -7.28 -8.33 -23.29
C SER A 479 -7.52 -6.97 -23.94
N LEU A 480 -7.03 -5.89 -23.32
CA LEU A 480 -7.10 -4.55 -23.89
C LEU A 480 -6.17 -4.34 -25.10
N ASP A 481 -5.20 -5.23 -25.29
CA ASP A 481 -4.31 -5.20 -26.45
C ASP A 481 -4.99 -5.74 -27.71
N ARG A 482 -6.16 -6.38 -27.57
CA ARG A 482 -6.93 -6.90 -28.70
C ARG A 482 -7.91 -5.84 -29.24
N PRO A 483 -7.83 -5.43 -30.52
CA PRO A 483 -8.74 -4.42 -31.08
C PRO A 483 -10.23 -4.76 -30.97
N SER A 484 -10.59 -6.05 -30.99
CA SER A 484 -11.98 -6.50 -30.91
C SER A 484 -12.62 -6.33 -29.51
N VAL A 485 -11.84 -5.94 -28.50
CA VAL A 485 -12.32 -5.76 -27.11
C VAL A 485 -13.32 -4.61 -27.01
N ASP A 486 -13.22 -3.60 -27.86
CA ASP A 486 -14.11 -2.43 -27.87
C ASP A 486 -15.54 -2.79 -28.33
N GLU A 487 -15.67 -3.88 -29.10
CA GLU A 487 -16.96 -4.42 -29.54
C GLU A 487 -17.61 -5.36 -28.51
N LEU A 488 -16.88 -5.72 -27.44
CA LEU A 488 -17.31 -6.74 -26.49
C LEU A 488 -18.62 -6.36 -25.75
N PRO A 489 -18.85 -5.11 -25.31
CA PRO A 489 -20.14 -4.71 -24.77
C PRO A 489 -21.31 -4.93 -25.75
N ALA A 490 -21.15 -4.55 -27.02
CA ALA A 490 -22.18 -4.74 -28.04
C ALA A 490 -22.43 -6.24 -28.31
N LYS A 491 -21.37 -7.05 -28.35
CA LYS A 491 -21.48 -8.52 -28.49
C LYS A 491 -22.24 -9.14 -27.33
N MET A 492 -21.97 -8.72 -26.09
CA MET A 492 -22.70 -9.18 -24.91
C MET A 492 -24.18 -8.76 -24.91
N ALA A 493 -24.48 -7.55 -25.40
CA ALA A 493 -25.84 -7.08 -25.56
C ALA A 493 -26.60 -7.86 -26.65
N ALA A 494 -25.91 -8.28 -27.71
CA ALA A 494 -26.50 -9.05 -28.81
C ALA A 494 -26.72 -10.54 -28.48
N GLY A 495 -25.89 -11.15 -27.63
CA GLY A 495 -26.00 -12.58 -27.32
C GLY A 495 -24.82 -13.16 -26.53
N PRO A 496 -24.73 -14.50 -26.43
CA PRO A 496 -23.58 -15.17 -25.82
C PRO A 496 -22.28 -14.85 -26.54
N VAL A 497 -21.20 -14.67 -25.78
CA VAL A 497 -19.86 -14.39 -26.31
C VAL A 497 -19.05 -15.69 -26.37
N ALA A 498 -18.37 -15.93 -27.49
CA ALA A 498 -17.40 -17.00 -27.66
C ALA A 498 -15.97 -16.48 -27.39
N GLN A 499 -15.06 -17.40 -27.02
CA GLN A 499 -13.64 -17.08 -26.92
C GLN A 499 -13.10 -16.56 -28.26
N SER A 500 -12.18 -15.59 -28.20
CA SER A 500 -11.46 -15.13 -29.38
C SER A 500 -10.54 -16.24 -29.92
N PRO A 501 -10.39 -16.38 -31.25
CA PRO A 501 -9.52 -17.40 -31.82
C PRO A 501 -8.03 -17.07 -31.60
N PRO A 502 -7.16 -18.08 -31.47
CA PRO A 502 -5.71 -17.89 -31.44
C PRO A 502 -5.19 -17.33 -32.79
N PRO A 503 -4.03 -16.66 -32.81
CA PRO A 503 -3.11 -16.49 -31.68
C PRO A 503 -3.55 -15.37 -30.72
N SER A 504 -2.85 -15.29 -29.60
CA SER A 504 -3.05 -14.27 -28.58
C SER A 504 -2.63 -12.87 -29.01
N ALA A 505 -3.22 -11.84 -28.40
CA ALA A 505 -2.77 -10.46 -28.61
C ALA A 505 -1.31 -10.27 -28.15
N LEU A 506 -0.91 -10.94 -27.07
CA LEU A 506 0.47 -10.96 -26.58
C LEU A 506 1.44 -11.56 -27.61
N PHE A 507 1.07 -12.65 -28.28
CA PHE A 507 1.89 -13.21 -29.36
C PHE A 507 1.96 -12.28 -30.57
N GLU A 508 0.83 -11.69 -30.96
CA GLU A 508 0.79 -10.76 -32.09
C GLU A 508 1.70 -9.56 -31.86
N GLU A 509 1.72 -9.02 -30.63
CA GLU A 509 2.61 -7.93 -30.25
C GLU A 509 4.08 -8.37 -30.17
N ALA A 510 4.37 -9.51 -29.55
CA ALA A 510 5.71 -10.09 -29.55
C ALA A 510 6.24 -10.31 -30.98
N ALA A 511 5.41 -10.84 -31.88
CA ALA A 511 5.75 -11.01 -33.30
C ALA A 511 5.97 -9.67 -34.01
N ARG A 512 5.18 -8.63 -33.67
CA ARG A 512 5.37 -7.27 -34.18
C ARG A 512 6.71 -6.67 -33.73
N LEU A 513 7.08 -6.83 -32.45
CA LEU A 513 8.35 -6.34 -31.92
C LEU A 513 9.55 -7.08 -32.55
N LEU A 514 9.45 -8.40 -32.76
CA LEU A 514 10.48 -9.18 -33.44
C LEU A 514 10.72 -8.72 -34.88
N ARG A 515 9.69 -8.24 -35.60
CA ARG A 515 9.84 -7.69 -36.95
C ARG A 515 10.74 -6.46 -37.01
N ILE A 516 10.87 -5.68 -35.93
CA ILE A 516 11.81 -4.56 -35.87
C ILE A 516 13.25 -5.05 -36.10
N GLY A 517 13.59 -6.23 -35.57
CA GLY A 517 14.87 -6.93 -35.80
C GLY A 517 14.92 -7.78 -37.06
N GLY A 518 13.93 -7.70 -37.96
CA GLY A 518 13.85 -8.52 -39.17
C GLY A 518 13.48 -9.99 -38.93
N ILE A 519 13.06 -10.34 -37.72
CA ILE A 519 12.63 -11.70 -37.37
C ILE A 519 11.13 -11.85 -37.63
N ARG A 520 10.75 -12.94 -38.27
CA ARG A 520 9.39 -13.37 -38.55
C ARG A 520 9.04 -14.56 -37.66
N ALA A 521 7.92 -14.45 -36.94
CA ALA A 521 7.29 -15.56 -36.24
C ALA A 521 5.87 -15.76 -36.81
N VAL A 522 5.56 -16.95 -37.32
CA VAL A 522 4.28 -17.23 -37.99
C VAL A 522 3.55 -18.38 -37.30
N PHE A 523 2.37 -18.10 -36.79
CA PHE A 523 1.47 -19.15 -36.28
C PHE A 523 0.76 -19.86 -37.44
N THR A 524 0.89 -21.19 -37.49
CA THR A 524 0.32 -22.06 -38.54
C THR A 524 -1.00 -22.71 -38.12
N GLY A 525 -1.47 -22.48 -36.89
CA GLY A 525 -2.59 -23.18 -36.27
C GLY A 525 -2.15 -24.29 -35.31
N THR A 526 -1.03 -24.94 -35.60
CA THR A 526 -0.48 -26.05 -34.79
C THR A 526 0.96 -25.83 -34.35
N SER A 527 1.69 -24.90 -34.98
CA SER A 527 3.07 -24.56 -34.65
C SER A 527 3.35 -23.06 -34.83
N VAL A 528 4.50 -22.60 -34.35
CA VAL A 528 5.05 -21.28 -34.67
C VAL A 528 6.38 -21.44 -35.40
N GLU A 529 6.43 -20.97 -36.64
CA GLU A 529 7.64 -21.01 -37.48
C GLU A 529 8.44 -19.72 -37.33
N PHE A 530 9.75 -19.84 -37.06
CA PHE A 530 10.67 -18.71 -36.95
C PHE A 530 11.57 -18.61 -38.17
N GLY A 531 11.80 -17.40 -38.66
CA GLY A 531 12.70 -17.13 -39.77
C GLY A 531 13.06 -15.67 -39.89
N PHE A 532 13.93 -15.31 -40.83
CA PHE A 532 14.14 -13.91 -41.20
C PHE A 532 13.18 -13.51 -42.31
N ALA A 533 12.54 -12.34 -42.16
CA ALA A 533 11.69 -11.79 -43.21
C ALA A 533 12.54 -11.19 -44.33
N GLU A 534 12.05 -11.26 -45.57
CA GLU A 534 12.52 -10.35 -46.61
C GLU A 534 11.99 -8.94 -46.30
N PRO A 535 12.75 -7.87 -46.63
CA PRO A 535 12.31 -6.50 -46.38
C PRO A 535 10.96 -6.19 -47.01
N GLY A 536 10.01 -5.75 -46.19
CA GLY A 536 8.71 -5.28 -46.62
C GLY A 536 8.74 -3.86 -47.19
N PRO A 537 7.67 -3.42 -47.87
CA PRO A 537 7.57 -2.07 -48.44
C PRO A 537 7.58 -0.95 -47.38
N ASP A 538 7.20 -1.27 -46.15
CA ASP A 538 7.15 -0.33 -45.02
C ASP A 538 8.44 -0.31 -44.18
N ASP A 539 9.37 -1.24 -44.41
CA ASP A 539 10.60 -1.34 -43.65
C ASP A 539 11.55 -0.19 -44.00
N VAL A 540 12.31 0.27 -43.01
CA VAL A 540 13.25 1.37 -43.21
C VAL A 540 14.60 0.82 -43.67
N PRO A 541 15.06 1.10 -44.90
CA PRO A 541 16.39 0.70 -45.33
C PRO A 541 17.45 1.47 -44.55
N LEU A 542 18.44 0.76 -44.03
CA LEU A 542 19.58 1.38 -43.36
C LEU A 542 20.57 1.94 -44.38
N ALA A 543 21.21 3.07 -44.05
CA ALA A 543 22.19 3.73 -44.89
C ALA A 543 23.41 2.84 -45.18
N THR A 544 23.72 1.95 -44.24
CA THR A 544 24.73 0.90 -44.32
C THR A 544 24.21 -0.34 -43.61
N SER A 545 24.75 -1.50 -43.98
CA SER A 545 24.55 -2.72 -43.21
C SER A 545 25.13 -2.55 -41.80
N VAL A 546 24.40 -3.02 -40.78
CA VAL A 546 24.85 -2.99 -39.38
C VAL A 546 24.83 -4.39 -38.77
N PRO A 547 25.75 -4.74 -37.86
CA PRO A 547 25.69 -6.03 -37.16
C PRO A 547 24.39 -6.17 -36.37
N HIS A 548 23.76 -7.34 -36.45
CA HIS A 548 22.53 -7.63 -35.71
C HIS A 548 22.86 -7.74 -34.20
N PRO A 549 22.23 -6.94 -33.31
CA PRO A 549 22.57 -6.92 -31.88
C PRO A 549 22.48 -8.29 -31.18
N TRP A 550 21.47 -9.09 -31.53
CA TRP A 550 21.30 -10.44 -30.99
C TRP A 550 22.08 -11.56 -31.72
N LEU A 551 22.64 -11.27 -32.91
CA LEU A 551 23.36 -12.24 -33.75
C LEU A 551 24.55 -11.56 -34.43
N PRO A 552 25.70 -11.42 -33.75
CA PRO A 552 26.83 -10.64 -34.26
C PRO A 552 27.38 -11.07 -35.62
N ASN A 553 27.14 -12.33 -36.04
CA ASN A 553 27.58 -12.89 -37.32
C ASN A 553 26.60 -12.63 -38.48
N ARG A 554 25.52 -11.89 -38.26
CA ARG A 554 24.53 -11.52 -39.27
C ARG A 554 24.43 -10.01 -39.34
N GLU A 555 24.21 -9.48 -40.53
CA GLU A 555 23.96 -8.07 -40.71
C GLU A 555 22.48 -7.77 -40.95
N LEU A 556 22.06 -6.59 -40.50
CA LEU A 556 20.75 -6.02 -40.69
C LEU A 556 20.86 -4.91 -41.74
N THR A 557 20.06 -5.02 -42.80
CA THR A 557 20.00 -4.02 -43.87
C THR A 557 18.75 -3.14 -43.78
N HIS A 558 17.73 -3.60 -43.04
CA HIS A 558 16.44 -2.94 -42.89
C HIS A 558 15.92 -3.09 -41.46
N VAL A 559 15.15 -2.12 -40.98
CA VAL A 559 14.48 -2.18 -39.67
C VAL A 559 12.97 -2.13 -39.90
N GLY A 560 12.24 -3.10 -39.34
CA GLY A 560 10.79 -3.21 -39.49
C GLY A 560 10.02 -2.26 -38.58
N LEU A 561 10.15 -0.95 -38.83
CA LEU A 561 9.43 0.07 -38.06
C LEU A 561 7.96 0.17 -38.54
N PRO A 562 7.00 0.37 -37.63
CA PRO A 562 5.60 0.55 -38.01
C PRO A 562 5.44 1.72 -38.99
N ALA A 563 4.57 1.55 -39.99
CA ALA A 563 4.30 2.54 -41.04
C ALA A 563 3.65 3.84 -40.52
N GLY A 564 3.10 3.83 -39.29
CA GLY A 564 2.44 4.95 -38.63
C GLY A 564 3.37 5.90 -37.86
N ASP A 565 3.07 6.16 -36.58
CA ASP A 565 3.82 7.10 -35.74
C ASP A 565 5.25 6.58 -35.45
N ARG A 566 6.22 7.16 -36.16
CA ARG A 566 7.66 6.87 -35.99
C ARG A 566 8.36 7.84 -35.03
N SER A 567 7.62 8.69 -34.32
CA SER A 567 8.18 9.67 -33.37
C SER A 567 9.05 9.01 -32.30
N GLY A 568 8.65 7.83 -31.81
CA GLY A 568 9.43 7.02 -30.86
C GLY A 568 10.79 6.53 -31.39
N TYR A 569 11.03 6.61 -32.70
CA TYR A 569 12.27 6.17 -33.35
C TYR A 569 13.02 7.34 -34.02
N ALA A 570 12.71 8.58 -33.64
CA ALA A 570 13.29 9.78 -34.25
C ALA A 570 14.82 9.79 -34.22
N HIS A 571 15.45 9.37 -33.11
CA HIS A 571 16.91 9.31 -32.99
C HIS A 571 17.54 8.35 -34.01
N LEU A 572 16.96 7.15 -34.17
CA LEU A 572 17.39 6.18 -35.19
C LEU A 572 17.22 6.74 -36.60
N LEU A 573 16.05 7.33 -36.91
CA LEU A 573 15.78 7.89 -38.22
C LEU A 573 16.71 9.06 -38.58
N GLN A 574 16.99 9.93 -37.61
CA GLN A 574 17.95 11.03 -37.78
C GLN A 574 19.37 10.53 -37.97
N ALA A 575 19.82 9.56 -37.17
CA ALA A 575 21.14 8.94 -37.34
C ALA A 575 21.27 8.28 -38.72
N ASN A 576 20.23 7.56 -39.16
CA ASN A 576 20.19 6.93 -40.47
C ASN A 576 20.30 7.94 -41.62
N GLU A 577 19.59 9.06 -41.53
CA GLU A 577 19.65 10.13 -42.54
C GLU A 577 21.00 10.86 -42.53
N ARG A 578 21.59 11.13 -41.36
CA ARG A 578 22.95 11.69 -41.23
C ARG A 578 23.99 10.80 -41.93
N ALA A 579 23.88 9.49 -41.76
CA ALA A 579 24.79 8.56 -42.39
C ALA A 579 24.58 8.47 -43.91
N ARG A 580 23.34 8.47 -44.42
CA ARG A 580 23.08 8.50 -45.88
C ARG A 580 23.76 9.70 -46.55
N ARG A 581 23.68 10.87 -45.93
CA ARG A 581 24.36 12.09 -46.42
C ARG A 581 25.88 11.96 -46.35
N SER A 582 26.39 11.41 -45.25
CA SER A 582 27.84 11.23 -45.06
C SER A 582 28.46 10.21 -46.03
N LEU A 583 27.70 9.17 -46.41
CA LEU A 583 28.12 8.10 -47.32
C LEU A 583 27.99 8.45 -48.81
N SER A 584 27.16 9.45 -49.15
CA SER A 584 26.92 9.89 -50.55
C SER A 584 27.77 11.09 -50.99
N GLY A 585 28.53 11.71 -50.08
CA GLY A 585 29.39 12.87 -50.35
C GLY A 585 30.89 12.61 -50.13
N ASP A 586 31.71 13.61 -50.43
CA ASP A 586 33.19 13.61 -50.27
C ASP A 586 33.61 13.84 -48.80
N THR A 587 33.00 13.09 -47.89
CA THR A 587 33.09 13.28 -46.44
C THR A 587 34.31 12.57 -45.85
N PRO A 588 35.07 13.19 -44.92
CA PRO A 588 36.20 12.56 -44.25
C PRO A 588 35.87 11.18 -43.65
N GLU A 589 36.81 10.23 -43.73
CA GLU A 589 36.65 8.85 -43.27
C GLU A 589 36.26 8.73 -41.79
N SER A 590 36.78 9.63 -40.94
CA SER A 590 36.42 9.70 -39.52
C SER A 590 34.93 9.99 -39.30
N ILE A 591 34.35 10.90 -40.08
CA ILE A 591 32.93 11.27 -40.00
C ILE A 591 32.05 10.15 -40.54
N ARG A 592 32.47 9.49 -41.64
CA ARG A 592 31.77 8.31 -42.17
C ARG A 592 31.74 7.18 -41.16
N ARG A 593 32.89 6.87 -40.53
CA ARG A 593 32.98 5.85 -39.47
C ARG A 593 32.08 6.20 -38.28
N ASN A 594 32.15 7.43 -37.77
CA ASN A 594 31.31 7.86 -36.65
C ASN A 594 29.81 7.79 -36.98
N ALA A 595 29.40 8.13 -38.22
CA ALA A 595 28.02 8.04 -38.65
C ALA A 595 27.52 6.58 -38.74
N CYS A 596 28.38 5.65 -39.20
CA CYS A 596 28.07 4.21 -39.20
C CYS A 596 27.98 3.64 -37.77
N GLU A 597 28.88 4.06 -36.87
CA GLU A 597 28.86 3.67 -35.45
C GLU A 597 27.63 4.23 -34.71
N ASP A 598 27.21 5.45 -35.03
CA ASP A 598 25.99 6.07 -34.50
C ASP A 598 24.75 5.26 -34.91
N ILE A 599 24.58 4.90 -36.19
CA ILE A 599 23.45 4.03 -36.60
C ILE A 599 23.48 2.70 -35.85
N ALA A 600 24.64 2.02 -35.81
CA ALA A 600 24.77 0.74 -35.13
C ALA A 600 24.42 0.85 -33.64
N THR A 601 24.80 1.95 -32.99
CA THR A 601 24.41 2.28 -31.61
C THR A 601 22.90 2.48 -31.49
N GLN A 602 22.27 3.29 -32.36
CA GLN A 602 20.83 3.53 -32.31
C GLN A 602 20.01 2.25 -32.57
N VAL A 603 20.43 1.41 -33.52
CA VAL A 603 19.78 0.10 -33.80
C VAL A 603 19.88 -0.81 -32.58
N ARG A 604 21.05 -0.87 -31.95
CA ARG A 604 21.25 -1.60 -30.69
C ARG A 604 20.33 -1.07 -29.59
N THR A 605 20.30 0.24 -29.36
CA THR A 605 19.44 0.87 -28.35
C THR A 605 17.96 0.56 -28.59
N VAL A 606 17.51 0.57 -29.85
CA VAL A 606 16.13 0.20 -30.19
C VAL A 606 15.85 -1.26 -29.88
N LEU A 607 16.71 -2.19 -30.31
CA LEU A 607 16.50 -3.64 -30.13
C LEU A 607 16.65 -4.09 -28.67
N GLU A 608 17.68 -3.61 -27.96
CA GLU A 608 17.86 -3.87 -26.53
C GLU A 608 16.78 -3.16 -25.67
N GLY A 609 16.15 -2.12 -26.22
CA GLY A 609 15.01 -1.42 -25.62
C GLY A 609 13.66 -2.07 -25.88
N LEU A 610 13.57 -3.12 -26.71
CA LEU A 610 12.32 -3.84 -26.90
C LEU A 610 12.00 -4.65 -25.65
N ASP A 611 10.87 -4.36 -25.02
CA ASP A 611 10.43 -5.09 -23.82
C ASP A 611 9.76 -6.43 -24.19
N LEU A 612 10.46 -7.30 -24.93
CA LEU A 612 9.98 -8.65 -25.29
C LEU A 612 9.64 -9.48 -24.05
N ASN A 613 10.34 -9.23 -22.94
CA ASN A 613 10.04 -9.85 -21.66
C ASN A 613 8.66 -9.48 -21.13
N HIS A 614 8.11 -8.31 -21.46
CA HIS A 614 6.76 -7.94 -21.05
C HIS A 614 5.72 -8.79 -21.78
N GLU A 615 5.86 -8.92 -23.10
CA GLU A 615 4.90 -9.61 -23.97
C GLU A 615 4.93 -11.13 -23.78
N LEU A 616 6.09 -11.66 -23.42
CA LEU A 616 6.26 -13.07 -23.08
C LEU A 616 5.89 -13.39 -21.62
N ARG A 617 5.18 -12.51 -20.90
CA ARG A 617 4.64 -12.85 -19.58
C ARG A 617 3.15 -13.10 -19.67
N LEU A 618 2.66 -13.99 -18.80
CA LEU A 618 1.24 -14.23 -18.63
C LEU A 618 0.63 -13.07 -17.84
N GLY A 619 0.43 -11.92 -18.48
CA GLY A 619 -0.27 -10.82 -17.84
C GLY A 619 -0.71 -9.73 -18.81
N ASN A 620 -1.89 -9.18 -18.56
CA ASN A 620 -2.49 -8.12 -19.39
C ASN A 620 -3.43 -7.24 -18.54
N ARG A 621 -3.83 -6.09 -19.08
CA ARG A 621 -5.00 -5.35 -18.62
C ARG A 621 -6.25 -5.94 -19.26
N VAL A 622 -7.30 -6.10 -18.45
CA VAL A 622 -8.51 -6.82 -18.88
C VAL A 622 -9.76 -5.97 -18.79
N ALA A 623 -10.57 -5.99 -19.84
CA ALA A 623 -11.92 -5.44 -19.90
C ALA A 623 -12.87 -6.18 -18.93
N PHE A 624 -14.05 -5.62 -18.69
CA PHE A 624 -15.01 -6.12 -17.70
C PHE A 624 -14.37 -6.34 -16.32
N SER A 625 -13.56 -5.37 -15.90
CA SER A 625 -12.92 -5.36 -14.60
C SER A 625 -13.26 -4.11 -13.81
N ALA A 626 -13.18 -4.20 -12.49
CA ALA A 626 -13.42 -3.09 -11.59
C ALA A 626 -12.57 -3.26 -10.33
N ARG A 627 -12.50 -2.21 -9.52
CA ARG A 627 -11.83 -2.22 -8.21
C ARG A 627 -12.49 -1.21 -7.29
N ALA A 628 -12.56 -1.56 -6.02
CA ALA A 628 -12.97 -0.64 -4.95
C ALA A 628 -12.31 -1.03 -3.62
N VAL A 629 -12.50 -0.19 -2.61
CA VAL A 629 -12.17 -0.53 -1.21
C VAL A 629 -13.11 -1.62 -0.71
N VAL A 630 -12.62 -2.50 0.15
CA VAL A 630 -13.42 -3.56 0.78
C VAL A 630 -13.86 -3.15 2.19
N THR A 631 -15.09 -3.52 2.56
CA THR A 631 -15.68 -3.31 3.89
C THR A 631 -16.39 -4.58 4.38
N PRO A 632 -16.61 -4.73 5.70
CA PRO A 632 -17.33 -5.89 6.27
C PRO A 632 -18.75 -6.06 5.70
N GLY A 633 -19.05 -7.22 5.15
CA GLY A 633 -20.38 -7.63 4.68
C GLY A 633 -20.99 -8.74 5.53
N HIS A 634 -21.20 -8.48 6.82
CA HIS A 634 -21.77 -9.46 7.77
C HIS A 634 -23.21 -9.91 7.43
N ASP A 635 -23.91 -9.13 6.61
CA ASP A 635 -25.26 -9.39 6.10
C ASP A 635 -25.30 -10.32 4.87
N LEU A 636 -24.14 -10.64 4.30
CA LEU A 636 -24.01 -11.50 3.12
C LEU A 636 -24.01 -12.98 3.50
N GLN A 637 -24.39 -13.83 2.56
CA GLN A 637 -24.11 -15.28 2.65
C GLN A 637 -22.64 -15.56 2.26
N LEU A 638 -22.04 -16.66 2.75
CA LEU A 638 -20.63 -17.01 2.46
C LEU A 638 -20.25 -17.00 0.96
N GLY A 639 -21.18 -17.33 0.07
CA GLY A 639 -20.98 -17.37 -1.38
C GLY A 639 -21.28 -16.05 -2.11
N GLU A 640 -21.63 -14.99 -1.39
CA GLU A 640 -22.02 -13.70 -1.94
C GLU A 640 -20.92 -12.64 -1.81
N ILE A 641 -20.93 -11.68 -2.73
CA ILE A 641 -20.12 -10.47 -2.67
C ILE A 641 -20.99 -9.25 -2.97
N GLY A 642 -20.92 -8.21 -2.13
CA GLY A 642 -21.67 -6.98 -2.38
C GLY A 642 -20.91 -6.07 -3.32
N LEU A 643 -21.54 -5.68 -4.44
CA LEU A 643 -20.96 -4.78 -5.43
C LEU A 643 -21.62 -3.39 -5.38
N PRO A 644 -20.82 -2.31 -5.42
CA PRO A 644 -21.32 -0.94 -5.61
C PRO A 644 -22.19 -0.82 -6.86
N GLU A 645 -23.27 -0.04 -6.77
CA GLU A 645 -24.16 0.20 -7.91
C GLU A 645 -23.43 0.68 -9.19
N PRO A 646 -22.50 1.66 -9.14
CA PRO A 646 -21.77 2.09 -10.35
C PRO A 646 -20.92 0.97 -10.96
N MET A 647 -20.37 0.09 -10.12
CA MET A 647 -19.61 -1.08 -10.55
C MET A 647 -20.52 -2.13 -11.21
N ALA A 648 -21.67 -2.41 -10.61
CA ALA A 648 -22.64 -3.34 -11.15
C ALA A 648 -23.14 -2.89 -12.52
N TRP A 649 -23.53 -1.62 -12.67
CA TRP A 649 -23.93 -1.08 -13.98
C TRP A 649 -22.83 -1.14 -15.03
N ALA A 650 -21.59 -0.84 -14.64
CA ALA A 650 -20.47 -0.92 -15.57
C ALA A 650 -20.26 -2.36 -16.09
N LEU A 651 -20.26 -3.35 -15.20
CA LEU A 651 -19.97 -4.74 -15.59
C LEU A 651 -21.17 -5.44 -16.26
N PHE A 652 -22.38 -5.23 -15.75
CA PHE A 652 -23.57 -5.99 -16.17
C PHE A 652 -24.49 -5.22 -17.12
N GLY A 653 -24.28 -3.92 -17.32
CA GLY A 653 -25.11 -3.08 -18.19
C GLY A 653 -25.39 -3.68 -19.58
N PRO A 654 -24.41 -4.28 -20.29
CA PRO A 654 -24.67 -4.97 -21.55
C PRO A 654 -25.67 -6.12 -21.45
N LEU A 655 -25.66 -6.87 -20.35
CA LEU A 655 -26.61 -7.97 -20.11
C LEU A 655 -28.01 -7.44 -19.80
N VAL A 656 -28.12 -6.28 -19.15
CA VAL A 656 -29.40 -5.58 -18.96
C VAL A 656 -29.96 -5.14 -20.31
N ALA A 657 -29.13 -4.51 -21.15
CA ALA A 657 -29.52 -4.10 -22.50
C ALA A 657 -29.98 -5.28 -23.37
N ARG A 658 -29.34 -6.45 -23.23
CA ARG A 658 -29.78 -7.70 -23.88
C ARG A 658 -31.19 -8.10 -23.50
N GLU A 659 -31.58 -7.91 -22.25
CA GLU A 659 -32.87 -8.37 -21.73
C GLU A 659 -34.01 -7.41 -22.09
N ILE A 660 -33.80 -6.10 -21.92
CA ILE A 660 -34.88 -5.10 -21.99
C ILE A 660 -34.70 -4.03 -23.08
N GLY A 661 -33.61 -4.09 -23.84
CA GLY A 661 -33.23 -3.10 -24.85
C GLY A 661 -32.39 -1.94 -24.28
N GLU A 662 -31.54 -1.36 -25.13
CA GLU A 662 -30.58 -0.31 -24.75
C GLU A 662 -31.24 0.95 -24.16
N GLU A 663 -32.34 1.41 -24.75
CA GLU A 663 -33.05 2.61 -24.29
C GLU A 663 -33.53 2.47 -22.84
N LYS A 664 -34.18 1.33 -22.52
CA LYS A 664 -34.67 1.06 -21.17
C LYS A 664 -33.54 0.82 -20.18
N ALA A 665 -32.47 0.12 -20.60
CA ALA A 665 -31.29 -0.09 -19.78
C ALA A 665 -30.59 1.24 -19.42
N GLY A 666 -30.46 2.14 -20.40
CA GLY A 666 -29.85 3.47 -20.21
C GLY A 666 -30.65 4.39 -19.29
N ALA A 667 -31.98 4.25 -19.27
CA ALA A 667 -32.86 5.04 -18.39
C ALA A 667 -32.71 4.69 -16.90
N ARG A 668 -32.16 3.50 -16.56
CA ARG A 668 -31.96 3.01 -15.18
C ARG A 668 -33.20 3.14 -14.29
N GLY A 669 -34.38 2.92 -14.87
CA GLY A 669 -35.64 2.86 -14.11
C GLY A 669 -35.83 1.52 -13.39
N PRO A 670 -36.97 1.32 -12.70
CA PRO A 670 -37.25 0.11 -11.93
C PRO A 670 -37.15 -1.20 -12.72
N ASP A 671 -37.61 -1.20 -13.99
CA ASP A 671 -37.48 -2.36 -14.89
C ASP A 671 -36.00 -2.73 -15.16
N ALA A 672 -35.15 -1.72 -15.29
CA ALA A 672 -33.73 -1.87 -15.56
C ALA A 672 -32.97 -2.34 -14.31
N GLU A 673 -33.32 -1.84 -13.14
CA GLU A 673 -32.78 -2.32 -11.86
C GLU A 673 -33.17 -3.79 -11.62
N ALA A 674 -34.42 -4.17 -11.89
CA ALA A 674 -34.86 -5.54 -11.79
C ALA A 674 -34.12 -6.47 -12.77
N ALA A 675 -33.86 -6.00 -14.00
CA ALA A 675 -33.05 -6.73 -14.97
C ALA A 675 -31.57 -6.80 -14.57
N LEU A 676 -31.01 -5.76 -13.96
CA LEU A 676 -29.65 -5.78 -13.39
C LEU A 676 -29.52 -6.84 -12.29
N GLN A 677 -30.47 -6.89 -11.36
CA GLN A 677 -30.48 -7.90 -10.29
C GLN A 677 -30.58 -9.32 -10.86
N ARG A 678 -31.40 -9.55 -11.90
CA ARG A 678 -31.46 -10.85 -12.60
C ARG A 678 -30.15 -11.18 -13.32
N ALA A 679 -29.52 -10.22 -13.99
CA ALA A 679 -28.24 -10.42 -14.67
C ALA A 679 -27.12 -10.79 -13.68
N MET A 680 -27.10 -10.12 -12.51
CA MET A 680 -26.19 -10.40 -11.41
C MET A 680 -26.43 -11.79 -10.80
N ALA A 681 -27.69 -12.13 -10.49
CA ALA A 681 -28.04 -13.43 -9.90
C ALA A 681 -27.72 -14.64 -10.80
N ASN A 682 -27.71 -14.44 -12.12
CA ASN A 682 -27.43 -15.48 -13.11
C ASN A 682 -25.95 -15.59 -13.51
N ARG A 683 -25.03 -14.90 -12.84
CA ARG A 683 -23.60 -14.88 -13.16
C ARG A 683 -22.77 -14.92 -11.88
N VAL A 684 -21.52 -15.33 -12.00
CA VAL A 684 -20.52 -15.13 -10.96
C VAL A 684 -19.52 -14.07 -11.38
N VAL A 685 -18.91 -13.44 -10.39
CA VAL A 685 -17.74 -12.56 -10.57
C VAL A 685 -16.55 -13.16 -9.85
N LEU A 686 -15.35 -12.95 -10.39
CA LEU A 686 -14.10 -13.30 -9.71
C LEU A 686 -13.64 -12.11 -8.88
N ALA A 687 -13.46 -12.31 -7.59
CA ALA A 687 -12.81 -11.37 -6.70
C ALA A 687 -11.31 -11.69 -6.62
N ASN A 688 -10.46 -10.66 -6.64
CA ASN A 688 -9.03 -10.79 -6.42
C ASN A 688 -8.45 -9.64 -5.59
N ARG A 689 -7.71 -9.96 -4.52
CA ARG A 689 -6.89 -8.98 -3.78
C ARG A 689 -5.42 -9.20 -4.12
N ALA A 690 -4.81 -8.19 -4.75
CA ALA A 690 -3.40 -8.20 -5.09
C ALA A 690 -2.53 -7.81 -3.87
N PRO A 691 -1.31 -8.38 -3.74
CA PRO A 691 -0.75 -9.41 -4.61
C PRO A 691 -1.45 -10.77 -4.37
N THR A 692 -1.66 -11.54 -5.44
CA THR A 692 -2.25 -12.89 -5.38
C THR A 692 -1.21 -13.88 -4.83
N LEU A 693 -1.34 -14.26 -3.56
CA LEU A 693 -0.32 -15.06 -2.86
C LEU A 693 -0.68 -16.54 -2.74
N GLN A 694 -1.94 -16.89 -2.98
CA GLN A 694 -2.47 -18.24 -2.94
C GLN A 694 -3.61 -18.37 -3.97
N PRO A 695 -3.96 -19.58 -4.42
CA PRO A 695 -5.03 -19.77 -5.41
C PRO A 695 -6.39 -19.22 -4.95
N THR A 696 -6.69 -19.29 -3.65
CA THR A 696 -7.92 -18.77 -3.04
C THR A 696 -8.07 -17.25 -3.10
N ASN A 697 -6.99 -16.50 -3.35
CA ASN A 697 -7.10 -15.07 -3.65
C ASN A 697 -7.89 -14.81 -4.94
N VAL A 698 -8.14 -15.80 -5.80
CA VAL A 698 -9.07 -15.70 -6.93
C VAL A 698 -10.27 -16.60 -6.64
N THR A 699 -11.36 -16.00 -6.14
CA THR A 699 -12.58 -16.75 -5.78
C THR A 699 -13.80 -16.18 -6.50
N ALA A 700 -14.64 -17.07 -7.00
CA ALA A 700 -15.91 -16.76 -7.63
C ALA A 700 -17.02 -16.58 -6.58
N PHE A 701 -17.77 -15.49 -6.70
CA PHE A 701 -18.91 -15.17 -5.84
C PHE A 701 -20.15 -14.81 -6.65
N CYS A 702 -21.31 -15.04 -6.06
CA CYS A 702 -22.58 -14.50 -6.52
C CYS A 702 -22.65 -13.00 -6.15
N PRO A 703 -22.74 -12.08 -7.13
CA PRO A 703 -22.77 -10.66 -6.83
C PRO A 703 -24.16 -10.20 -6.35
N VAL A 704 -24.19 -9.35 -5.33
CA VAL A 704 -25.39 -8.72 -4.79
C VAL A 704 -25.24 -7.21 -4.84
N LEU A 705 -26.28 -6.49 -5.24
CA LEU A 705 -26.24 -5.03 -5.31
C LEU A 705 -26.18 -4.42 -3.91
N ARG A 706 -25.28 -3.44 -3.72
CA ARG A 706 -25.12 -2.69 -2.47
C ARG A 706 -24.88 -1.20 -2.75
N ASP A 707 -25.37 -0.38 -1.83
CA ASP A 707 -25.18 1.08 -1.87
C ASP A 707 -23.77 1.48 -1.43
N GLY A 708 -23.35 2.66 -1.88
CA GLY A 708 -22.05 3.25 -1.54
C GLY A 708 -20.91 2.79 -2.44
N PRO A 709 -19.67 3.27 -2.20
CA PRO A 709 -18.56 3.09 -3.13
C PRO A 709 -17.68 1.85 -2.87
N SER A 710 -18.02 1.02 -1.89
CA SER A 710 -17.16 -0.09 -1.42
C SER A 710 -17.71 -1.48 -1.75
N ILE A 711 -16.81 -2.43 -2.03
CA ILE A 711 -17.14 -3.85 -2.10
C ILE A 711 -17.42 -4.36 -0.68
N ARG A 712 -18.47 -5.16 -0.49
CA ARG A 712 -18.79 -5.82 0.78
C ARG A 712 -18.30 -7.25 0.73
N LEU A 713 -17.43 -7.63 1.66
CA LEU A 713 -16.86 -8.98 1.75
C LEU A 713 -17.32 -9.66 3.04
N HIS A 714 -17.78 -10.89 2.91
CA HIS A 714 -18.17 -11.69 4.06
C HIS A 714 -16.98 -11.92 5.02
N PRO A 715 -17.13 -11.69 6.34
CA PRO A 715 -16.02 -11.77 7.32
C PRO A 715 -15.17 -13.06 7.27
N LEU A 716 -15.77 -14.24 7.09
CA LEU A 716 -15.00 -15.50 7.02
C LEU A 716 -14.10 -15.61 5.79
N CYS A 717 -14.32 -14.79 4.75
CA CYS A 717 -13.52 -14.81 3.54
C CYS A 717 -12.25 -13.95 3.67
N CYS A 718 -12.09 -13.14 4.73
CA CYS A 718 -10.96 -12.23 4.89
C CYS A 718 -9.60 -12.94 4.75
N ARG A 719 -9.44 -14.11 5.38
CA ARG A 719 -8.20 -14.90 5.33
C ARG A 719 -7.87 -15.46 3.95
N LEU A 720 -8.87 -15.76 3.11
CA LEU A 720 -8.66 -16.19 1.73
C LEU A 720 -7.93 -15.10 0.93
N PHE A 721 -8.21 -13.84 1.24
CA PHE A 721 -7.64 -12.68 0.56
C PHE A 721 -6.49 -12.01 1.33
N ASN A 722 -6.18 -12.47 2.55
CA ASN A 722 -5.36 -11.75 3.53
C ASN A 722 -5.88 -10.32 3.83
N ALA A 723 -7.18 -10.09 3.66
CA ALA A 723 -7.83 -8.80 3.87
C ALA A 723 -8.08 -8.57 5.37
N ASP A 724 -8.05 -7.30 5.78
CA ASP A 724 -8.25 -6.92 7.15
C ASP A 724 -9.08 -5.65 7.36
N PHE A 725 -9.56 -5.02 6.28
CA PHE A 725 -10.37 -3.81 6.27
C PHE A 725 -9.63 -2.55 6.74
N ASP A 726 -8.31 -2.47 6.53
CA ASP A 726 -7.53 -1.26 6.84
C ASP A 726 -7.46 -0.24 5.68
N GLY A 727 -8.22 -0.46 4.60
CA GLY A 727 -8.16 0.30 3.34
C GLY A 727 -7.82 -0.55 2.12
N ASP A 728 -7.87 -1.87 2.28
CA ASP A 728 -7.74 -2.89 1.24
C ASP A 728 -8.55 -2.59 -0.01
N GLN A 729 -7.93 -2.80 -1.17
CA GLN A 729 -8.62 -2.75 -2.45
C GLN A 729 -8.71 -4.14 -3.05
N MET A 730 -9.86 -4.45 -3.64
CA MET A 730 -10.12 -5.72 -4.31
C MET A 730 -10.60 -5.44 -5.72
N ALA A 731 -10.04 -6.19 -6.66
CA ALA A 731 -10.50 -6.23 -8.04
C ALA A 731 -11.67 -7.20 -8.18
N VAL A 732 -12.63 -6.85 -9.04
CA VAL A 732 -13.74 -7.70 -9.44
C VAL A 732 -13.70 -7.84 -10.94
N LEU A 733 -13.78 -9.06 -11.43
CA LEU A 733 -13.75 -9.41 -12.84
C LEU A 733 -15.03 -10.14 -13.20
N LEU A 734 -15.69 -9.75 -14.30
CA LEU A 734 -16.84 -10.49 -14.82
C LEU A 734 -16.39 -11.37 -15.99
N PRO A 735 -16.35 -12.71 -15.84
CA PRO A 735 -16.18 -13.59 -16.97
C PRO A 735 -17.32 -13.41 -17.99
N VAL A 736 -17.02 -13.27 -19.27
CA VAL A 736 -18.03 -12.87 -20.29
C VAL A 736 -18.49 -14.03 -21.17
N THR A 737 -17.69 -15.08 -21.30
CA THR A 737 -18.05 -16.30 -22.03
C THR A 737 -18.79 -17.28 -21.12
N GLU A 738 -19.68 -18.08 -21.69
CA GLU A 738 -20.40 -19.11 -20.94
C GLU A 738 -19.44 -20.18 -20.37
N ALA A 739 -18.42 -20.56 -21.14
CA ALA A 739 -17.42 -21.54 -20.71
C ALA A 739 -16.62 -21.07 -19.48
N ALA A 740 -16.20 -19.79 -19.46
CA ALA A 740 -15.51 -19.24 -18.29
C ALA A 740 -16.44 -19.08 -17.09
N GLN A 741 -17.71 -18.74 -17.30
CA GLN A 741 -18.73 -18.67 -16.24
C GLN A 741 -19.00 -20.04 -15.58
N ASP A 742 -19.18 -21.09 -16.39
CA ASP A 742 -19.37 -22.45 -15.89
C ASP A 742 -18.13 -22.94 -15.14
N GLU A 743 -16.94 -22.74 -15.71
CA GLU A 743 -15.68 -23.11 -15.07
C GLU A 743 -15.45 -22.35 -13.75
N ALA A 744 -15.78 -21.06 -13.70
CA ALA A 744 -15.64 -20.25 -12.49
C ALA A 744 -16.55 -20.77 -11.37
N ARG A 745 -17.80 -21.13 -11.68
CA ARG A 745 -18.73 -21.73 -10.69
C ARG A 745 -18.22 -23.07 -10.17
N GLU A 746 -17.70 -23.91 -11.06
CA GLU A 746 -17.26 -25.25 -10.72
C GLU A 746 -15.94 -25.25 -9.93
N LYS A 747 -14.95 -24.48 -10.39
CA LYS A 747 -13.57 -24.59 -9.90
C LYS A 747 -13.15 -23.46 -8.96
N LEU A 748 -13.68 -22.25 -9.18
CA LEU A 748 -13.24 -21.04 -8.47
C LEU A 748 -14.19 -20.61 -7.35
N SER A 749 -15.37 -21.23 -7.22
CA SER A 749 -16.26 -21.01 -6.06
C SER A 749 -15.64 -21.51 -4.75
N LEU A 750 -16.19 -21.13 -3.60
CA LEU A 750 -15.77 -21.68 -2.32
C LEU A 750 -15.83 -23.21 -2.28
N GLU A 751 -16.86 -23.80 -2.90
CA GLU A 751 -16.95 -25.26 -3.02
C GLU A 751 -15.88 -25.85 -3.94
N GLY A 752 -15.58 -25.18 -5.05
CA GLY A 752 -14.50 -25.58 -5.96
C GLY A 752 -13.15 -25.61 -5.26
N HIS A 753 -12.84 -24.53 -4.51
CA HIS A 753 -11.64 -24.44 -3.69
C HIS A 753 -11.63 -25.51 -2.58
N LEU A 754 -12.75 -25.74 -1.88
CA LEU A 754 -12.87 -26.80 -0.86
C LEU A 754 -12.68 -28.20 -1.46
N ARG A 755 -13.04 -28.45 -2.71
CA ARG A 755 -12.75 -29.72 -3.40
C ARG A 755 -11.27 -29.87 -3.73
N LEU A 756 -10.61 -28.78 -4.11
CA LEU A 756 -9.20 -28.77 -4.48
C LEU A 756 -8.27 -28.91 -3.26
N ASP A 757 -8.53 -28.14 -2.21
CA ASP A 757 -7.79 -28.18 -0.94
C ASP A 757 -8.76 -28.09 0.26
N PRO A 758 -9.39 -29.22 0.64
CA PRO A 758 -10.33 -29.26 1.76
C PRO A 758 -9.75 -28.74 3.08
N GLY A 759 -8.45 -29.00 3.31
CA GLY A 759 -7.78 -28.70 4.58
C GLY A 759 -7.40 -27.24 4.70
N GLY A 760 -6.71 -26.69 3.70
CA GLY A 760 -6.24 -25.31 3.70
C GLY A 760 -7.38 -24.29 3.58
N VAL A 761 -8.38 -24.57 2.73
CA VAL A 761 -9.52 -23.67 2.53
C VAL A 761 -10.41 -23.63 3.77
N LEU A 762 -10.71 -24.79 4.37
CA LEU A 762 -11.47 -24.82 5.63
C LEU A 762 -10.74 -24.08 6.75
N ALA A 763 -9.41 -24.23 6.87
CA ALA A 763 -8.62 -23.49 7.86
C ALA A 763 -8.71 -21.96 7.67
N CYS A 764 -8.85 -21.48 6.42
CA CYS A 764 -9.07 -20.08 6.11
C CYS A 764 -10.49 -19.60 6.46
N LEU A 765 -11.50 -20.45 6.26
CA LEU A 765 -12.92 -20.14 6.53
C LEU A 765 -13.32 -20.30 8.01
N MET A 766 -12.39 -20.66 8.89
CA MET A 766 -12.68 -20.87 10.31
C MET A 766 -13.25 -19.60 10.98
N PRO A 767 -14.31 -19.73 11.82
CA PRO A 767 -14.75 -18.66 12.69
C PRO A 767 -13.61 -18.19 13.59
N VAL A 768 -13.35 -16.88 13.63
CA VAL A 768 -12.32 -16.24 14.45
C VAL A 768 -12.80 -14.89 14.98
N HIS A 769 -12.03 -14.24 15.88
CA HIS A 769 -12.44 -12.97 16.52
C HIS A 769 -13.78 -13.13 17.26
N SER A 770 -14.72 -12.19 17.05
CA SER A 770 -16.06 -12.17 17.63
C SER A 770 -16.78 -13.51 17.47
N HIS A 771 -16.67 -14.15 16.31
CA HIS A 771 -17.39 -15.38 16.01
C HIS A 771 -17.06 -16.50 17.00
N LEU A 772 -15.78 -16.86 17.09
CA LEU A 772 -15.35 -17.94 17.98
C LEU A 772 -15.35 -17.51 19.45
N PHE A 773 -15.04 -16.24 19.73
CA PHE A 773 -15.13 -15.69 21.08
C PHE A 773 -16.53 -15.86 21.67
N GLY A 774 -17.57 -15.45 20.95
CA GLY A 774 -18.95 -15.54 21.42
C GLY A 774 -19.41 -16.96 21.69
N LEU A 775 -19.03 -17.91 20.80
CA LEU A 775 -19.32 -19.33 20.99
C LEU A 775 -18.62 -19.89 22.23
N ALA A 776 -17.32 -19.61 22.40
CA ALA A 776 -16.54 -20.08 23.55
C ALA A 776 -17.02 -19.47 24.87
N TRP A 777 -17.34 -18.18 24.86
CA TRP A 777 -17.86 -17.46 26.02
C TRP A 777 -19.22 -17.99 26.49
N ALA A 778 -20.09 -18.39 25.57
CA ALA A 778 -21.35 -19.03 25.93
C ALA A 778 -21.16 -20.50 26.35
N ALA A 779 -20.24 -21.23 25.72
CA ALA A 779 -20.02 -22.65 25.99
C ALA A 779 -19.45 -22.93 27.39
N ARG A 780 -18.64 -22.01 27.91
CA ARG A 780 -17.92 -22.13 29.19
C ARG A 780 -18.83 -21.96 30.40
N ASN A 781 -19.88 -21.13 30.30
CA ASN A 781 -20.72 -20.73 31.42
C ASN A 781 -22.03 -21.51 31.49
N ASP A 782 -22.34 -22.06 32.67
CA ASP A 782 -23.53 -22.91 32.89
C ASP A 782 -24.87 -22.21 32.65
N ALA A 783 -24.95 -20.90 32.89
CA ALA A 783 -26.17 -20.15 32.67
C ALA A 783 -26.43 -19.87 31.17
N ARG A 784 -25.37 -19.73 30.37
CA ARG A 784 -25.47 -19.37 28.94
C ARG A 784 -25.46 -20.59 28.01
N ARG A 785 -24.79 -21.67 28.42
CA ARG A 785 -24.60 -22.89 27.63
C ARG A 785 -25.90 -23.52 27.13
N PRO A 786 -27.01 -23.62 27.90
CA PRO A 786 -28.26 -24.17 27.38
C PRO A 786 -28.80 -23.40 26.16
N GLY A 787 -28.67 -22.07 26.17
CA GLY A 787 -29.08 -21.22 25.05
C GLY A 787 -28.21 -21.40 23.80
N LEU A 788 -26.90 -21.62 23.99
CA LEU A 788 -25.98 -21.99 22.91
C LEU A 788 -26.39 -23.33 22.28
N LEU A 789 -26.54 -24.38 23.10
CA LEU A 789 -26.81 -25.73 22.63
C LEU A 789 -28.17 -25.85 21.92
N ALA A 790 -29.17 -25.07 22.34
CA ALA A 790 -30.48 -25.03 21.69
C ALA A 790 -30.41 -24.53 20.23
N ARG A 791 -29.39 -23.75 19.87
CA ARG A 791 -29.17 -23.18 18.54
C ARG A 791 -27.93 -23.73 17.85
N TRP A 792 -27.27 -24.71 18.44
CA TRP A 792 -26.06 -25.30 17.89
C TRP A 792 -26.37 -26.06 16.59
N PRO A 793 -25.57 -25.88 15.51
CA PRO A 793 -25.89 -26.48 14.22
C PRO A 793 -26.01 -28.01 14.28
N GLN A 794 -27.05 -28.54 13.61
CA GLN A 794 -27.23 -29.98 13.49
C GLN A 794 -26.10 -30.61 12.69
N GLY A 795 -25.67 -31.81 13.11
CA GLY A 795 -24.59 -32.54 12.46
C GLY A 795 -23.19 -32.21 12.99
N LEU A 796 -23.06 -31.22 13.89
CA LEU A 796 -21.86 -31.06 14.71
C LEU A 796 -22.00 -31.84 16.03
N PRO A 797 -20.90 -32.35 16.61
CA PRO A 797 -20.89 -32.81 17.99
C PRO A 797 -21.30 -31.67 18.95
N GLU A 798 -21.79 -32.03 20.14
CA GLU A 798 -22.09 -31.04 21.18
C GLU A 798 -20.84 -30.20 21.50
N ALA A 799 -20.98 -28.88 21.53
CA ALA A 799 -19.87 -27.97 21.81
C ALA A 799 -19.26 -28.24 23.20
N PRO A 800 -17.95 -28.52 23.37
CA PRO A 800 -17.35 -28.70 24.68
C PRO A 800 -17.36 -27.38 25.48
N ARG A 801 -17.13 -27.47 26.81
CA ARG A 801 -17.03 -26.27 27.66
C ARG A 801 -15.81 -25.41 27.29
N ASP A 802 -14.69 -26.07 27.02
CA ASP A 802 -13.46 -25.45 26.53
C ASP A 802 -13.45 -25.49 25.00
N LEU A 803 -14.40 -24.80 24.35
CA LEU A 803 -14.49 -24.74 22.90
C LEU A 803 -13.26 -24.00 22.32
N THR A 804 -12.51 -24.71 21.47
CA THR A 804 -11.32 -24.17 20.79
C THR A 804 -11.46 -24.21 19.28
N ALA A 805 -10.65 -23.40 18.59
CA ALA A 805 -10.53 -23.39 17.13
C ALA A 805 -10.14 -24.76 16.58
N ASP A 806 -9.19 -25.45 17.23
CA ASP A 806 -8.72 -26.77 16.80
C ASP A 806 -9.83 -27.82 16.91
N TRP A 807 -10.55 -27.84 18.04
CA TRP A 807 -11.69 -28.75 18.20
C TRP A 807 -12.78 -28.47 17.17
N LEU A 808 -13.10 -27.19 16.94
CA LEU A 808 -14.11 -26.80 15.97
C LEU A 808 -13.67 -27.13 14.55
N LEU A 809 -12.40 -26.98 14.21
CA LEU A 809 -11.84 -27.36 12.92
C LEU A 809 -12.01 -28.85 12.68
N ASP A 810 -11.74 -29.70 13.67
CA ASP A 810 -11.93 -31.15 13.54
C ASP A 810 -13.42 -31.53 13.42
N ALA A 811 -14.30 -30.86 14.17
CA ALA A 811 -15.75 -31.04 14.04
C ALA A 811 -16.24 -30.63 12.63
N LEU A 812 -15.73 -29.53 12.08
CA LEU A 812 -16.06 -29.06 10.74
C LEU A 812 -15.46 -29.94 9.64
N ARG A 813 -14.27 -30.52 9.85
CA ARG A 813 -13.70 -31.54 8.95
C ARG A 813 -14.60 -32.77 8.89
N ALA A 814 -15.10 -33.25 10.03
CA ALA A 814 -16.06 -34.35 10.07
C ALA A 814 -17.38 -33.97 9.37
N ARG A 815 -17.84 -32.73 9.54
CA ARG A 815 -19.03 -32.21 8.83
C ARG A 815 -18.82 -32.18 7.31
N LEU A 816 -17.65 -31.74 6.84
CA LEU A 816 -17.28 -31.74 5.42
C LEU A 816 -17.27 -33.15 4.85
N GLN A 817 -16.72 -34.13 5.59
CA GLN A 817 -16.67 -35.53 5.15
C GLN A 817 -18.06 -36.18 5.06
N THR A 818 -18.98 -35.83 5.95
CA THR A 818 -20.31 -36.47 6.03
C THR A 818 -21.38 -35.76 5.20
N GLY A 819 -21.33 -34.43 5.10
CA GLY A 819 -22.34 -33.60 4.44
C GLY A 819 -21.86 -32.91 3.15
N GLY A 820 -20.57 -32.94 2.83
CA GLY A 820 -20.00 -32.25 1.68
C GLY A 820 -19.85 -30.73 1.89
N ALA A 821 -19.37 -30.04 0.85
CA ALA A 821 -19.02 -28.62 0.91
C ALA A 821 -20.22 -27.71 1.18
N SER A 822 -21.37 -27.91 0.51
CA SER A 822 -22.59 -27.11 0.71
C SER A 822 -23.05 -27.15 2.17
N ALA A 823 -23.17 -28.34 2.76
CA ALA A 823 -23.60 -28.50 4.14
C ALA A 823 -22.61 -27.91 5.15
N LEU A 824 -21.30 -27.94 4.84
CA LEU A 824 -20.28 -27.26 5.63
C LEU A 824 -20.47 -25.74 5.59
N LEU A 825 -20.66 -25.15 4.41
CA LEU A 825 -20.82 -23.70 4.24
C LEU A 825 -22.07 -23.18 4.98
N GLU A 826 -23.19 -23.91 4.93
CA GLU A 826 -24.39 -23.61 5.72
C GLU A 826 -24.11 -23.67 7.24
N THR A 827 -23.34 -24.68 7.67
CA THR A 827 -22.96 -24.84 9.08
C THR A 827 -22.08 -23.67 9.54
N LEU A 828 -21.12 -23.23 8.71
CA LEU A 828 -20.26 -22.09 8.98
C LEU A 828 -21.05 -20.79 9.10
N GLN A 829 -22.02 -20.57 8.20
CA GLN A 829 -22.92 -19.41 8.27
C GLN A 829 -23.68 -19.37 9.61
N ALA A 830 -24.29 -20.49 10.01
CA ALA A 830 -25.04 -20.57 11.27
C ALA A 830 -24.15 -20.33 12.51
N LEU A 831 -22.91 -20.86 12.51
CA LEU A 831 -21.94 -20.61 13.59
C LEU A 831 -21.54 -19.13 13.67
N LEU A 832 -21.34 -18.48 12.52
CA LEU A 832 -21.00 -17.05 12.46
C LEU A 832 -22.10 -16.19 13.08
N GLU A 833 -23.35 -16.38 12.67
CA GLU A 833 -24.49 -15.61 13.16
C GLU A 833 -24.66 -15.76 14.67
N LEU A 834 -24.60 -17.01 15.16
CA LEU A 834 -24.69 -17.30 16.59
C LEU A 834 -23.52 -16.71 17.38
N GLY A 835 -22.29 -16.84 16.88
CA GLY A 835 -21.09 -16.31 17.52
C GLY A 835 -21.10 -14.78 17.64
N VAL A 836 -21.51 -14.09 16.58
CA VAL A 836 -21.61 -12.62 16.55
C VAL A 836 -22.64 -12.10 17.54
N GLU A 837 -23.81 -12.74 17.62
CA GLU A 837 -24.85 -12.35 18.58
C GLU A 837 -24.34 -12.48 20.03
N LEU A 838 -23.72 -13.62 20.35
CA LEU A 838 -23.20 -13.90 21.68
C LEU A 838 -22.04 -12.96 22.05
N ALA A 839 -21.13 -12.68 21.11
CA ALA A 839 -20.04 -11.73 21.33
C ALA A 839 -20.56 -10.30 21.55
N THR A 840 -21.59 -9.89 20.81
CA THR A 840 -22.23 -8.58 21.00
C THR A 840 -22.85 -8.45 22.39
N ARG A 841 -23.57 -9.48 22.85
CA ARG A 841 -24.19 -9.50 24.19
C ARG A 841 -23.18 -9.45 25.33
N SER A 842 -22.00 -10.03 25.12
CA SER A 842 -20.98 -10.13 26.18
C SER A 842 -20.55 -8.79 26.75
N GLY A 843 -20.55 -7.71 25.95
CA GLY A 843 -19.95 -6.42 26.35
C GLY A 843 -18.42 -6.50 26.56
N ALA A 844 -17.79 -7.61 26.16
CA ALA A 844 -16.39 -7.86 26.39
C ALA A 844 -15.51 -6.75 25.79
N SER A 845 -14.56 -6.29 26.59
CA SER A 845 -13.69 -5.17 26.28
C SER A 845 -12.30 -5.39 26.87
N LEU A 846 -11.36 -4.50 26.53
CA LEU A 846 -10.04 -4.47 27.16
C LEU A 846 -10.07 -3.52 28.37
N HIS A 847 -9.77 -4.05 29.56
CA HIS A 847 -9.72 -3.28 30.79
C HIS A 847 -8.61 -2.21 30.76
N PRO A 848 -8.84 -0.96 31.21
CA PRO A 848 -7.84 0.11 31.16
C PRO A 848 -6.67 -0.07 32.14
N PHE A 849 -6.89 -0.86 33.18
CA PHE A 849 -5.89 -1.22 34.19
C PHE A 849 -5.70 -2.74 34.21
N VAL A 850 -5.32 -3.29 33.06
CA VAL A 850 -5.33 -4.72 32.79
C VAL A 850 -4.37 -5.53 33.69
N GLY A 851 -4.81 -6.69 34.16
CA GLY A 851 -3.98 -7.63 34.93
C GLY A 851 -3.63 -7.12 36.32
N GLU A 852 -4.43 -6.23 36.93
CA GLU A 852 -4.22 -5.82 38.33
C GLU A 852 -4.50 -6.96 39.31
N SER A 853 -5.40 -7.88 38.96
CA SER A 853 -5.65 -9.08 39.75
C SER A 853 -4.49 -10.10 39.69
N LEU A 854 -3.54 -9.91 38.78
CA LEU A 854 -2.46 -10.84 38.49
C LEU A 854 -1.27 -10.63 39.43
N HIS A 855 -0.90 -11.68 40.16
CA HIS A 855 0.29 -11.68 41.02
C HIS A 855 1.47 -12.24 40.23
N LEU A 856 2.34 -11.33 39.77
CA LEU A 856 3.54 -11.68 39.03
C LEU A 856 4.71 -11.98 39.97
N PRO A 857 5.60 -12.94 39.63
CA PRO A 857 6.88 -13.07 40.32
C PRO A 857 7.70 -11.78 40.19
N PRO A 858 8.69 -11.54 41.08
CA PRO A 858 9.60 -10.42 40.94
C PRO A 858 10.39 -10.55 39.63
N ALA A 859 10.52 -9.45 38.89
CA ALA A 859 11.35 -9.40 37.69
C ALA A 859 12.82 -9.69 38.06
N PRO A 860 13.60 -10.30 37.15
CA PRO A 860 15.04 -10.46 37.35
C PRO A 860 15.71 -9.10 37.59
N ASP A 861 16.62 -9.04 38.57
CA ASP A 861 17.40 -7.83 38.91
C ASP A 861 18.66 -7.66 38.05
N HIS A 862 18.80 -8.49 37.03
CA HIS A 862 20.00 -8.58 36.20
C HIS A 862 19.64 -8.87 34.73
N HIS A 863 20.60 -8.68 33.83
CA HIS A 863 20.36 -8.77 32.38
C HIS A 863 20.65 -10.15 31.77
N TRP A 864 20.59 -11.26 32.51
CA TRP A 864 20.89 -12.58 31.92
C TRP A 864 19.70 -13.08 31.09
N PRO A 865 19.88 -13.40 29.79
CA PRO A 865 18.77 -13.82 28.93
C PRO A 865 17.98 -15.02 29.45
N SER A 866 18.65 -16.00 30.07
CA SER A 866 18.01 -17.20 30.61
C SER A 866 17.00 -16.91 31.71
N SER A 867 17.28 -15.95 32.60
CA SER A 867 16.36 -15.64 33.69
C SER A 867 15.16 -14.85 33.21
N TRP A 868 15.31 -14.00 32.18
CA TRP A 868 14.18 -13.35 31.53
C TRP A 868 13.33 -14.33 30.70
N TYR A 869 13.94 -15.38 30.14
CA TYR A 869 13.21 -16.48 29.52
C TYR A 869 12.36 -17.23 30.56
N TRP A 870 12.95 -17.68 31.66
CA TRP A 870 12.19 -18.35 32.75
C TRP A 870 11.13 -17.45 33.36
N TYR A 871 11.44 -16.17 33.52
CA TYR A 871 10.47 -15.19 34.00
C TYR A 871 9.29 -15.07 33.04
N SER A 872 9.54 -15.05 31.73
CA SER A 872 8.48 -15.02 30.71
C SER A 872 7.57 -16.23 30.80
N GLU A 873 8.13 -17.44 30.95
CA GLU A 873 7.34 -18.66 31.17
C GLU A 873 6.53 -18.59 32.49
N ALA A 874 7.12 -18.03 33.55
CA ALA A 874 6.42 -17.85 34.83
C ALA A 874 5.26 -16.85 34.74
N VAL A 875 5.40 -15.76 33.98
CA VAL A 875 4.32 -14.80 33.71
C VAL A 875 3.20 -15.46 32.91
N GLU A 876 3.52 -16.18 31.83
CA GLU A 876 2.52 -16.87 31.01
C GLU A 876 1.78 -17.97 31.79
N SER A 877 2.50 -18.68 32.67
CA SER A 877 1.92 -19.63 33.61
C SER A 877 1.01 -18.93 34.64
N ALA A 878 1.45 -17.79 35.21
CA ALA A 878 0.64 -17.01 36.14
C ALA A 878 -0.67 -16.53 35.50
N ILE A 879 -0.62 -16.02 34.26
CA ILE A 879 -1.82 -15.63 33.51
C ILE A 879 -2.77 -16.82 33.38
N SER A 880 -2.27 -17.98 32.96
CA SER A 880 -3.10 -19.16 32.72
C SER A 880 -3.72 -19.76 33.99
N CYS A 881 -3.02 -19.65 35.12
CA CYS A 881 -3.43 -20.27 36.39
C CYS A 881 -4.24 -19.34 37.30
N GLN A 882 -4.01 -18.03 37.25
CA GLN A 882 -4.60 -17.07 38.20
C GLN A 882 -5.80 -16.31 37.64
N VAL A 883 -5.89 -16.16 36.32
CA VAL A 883 -6.93 -15.34 35.69
C VAL A 883 -8.15 -16.21 35.39
N ASP A 884 -9.29 -15.81 35.94
CA ASP A 884 -10.58 -16.35 35.55
C ASP A 884 -10.98 -15.80 34.16
N PRO A 885 -11.21 -16.65 33.14
CA PRO A 885 -11.69 -16.21 31.83
C PRO A 885 -13.02 -15.44 31.86
N GLU A 886 -13.81 -15.57 32.92
CA GLU A 886 -15.07 -14.84 33.10
C GLU A 886 -14.87 -13.45 33.76
N SER A 887 -13.68 -13.17 34.31
CA SER A 887 -13.36 -11.89 34.95
C SER A 887 -13.27 -10.75 33.91
N PRO A 888 -13.87 -9.58 34.15
CA PRO A 888 -13.82 -8.44 33.22
C PRO A 888 -12.44 -7.77 33.12
N ASP A 889 -11.45 -8.16 33.94
CA ASP A 889 -10.07 -7.65 33.92
C ASP A 889 -9.30 -8.14 32.67
N LEU A 890 -8.71 -9.34 32.73
CA LEU A 890 -7.97 -9.97 31.61
C LEU A 890 -8.73 -11.16 31.00
N GLY A 891 -9.88 -11.54 31.57
CA GLY A 891 -10.63 -12.74 31.18
C GLY A 891 -11.01 -12.79 29.70
N PRO A 892 -11.58 -11.71 29.11
CA PRO A 892 -11.88 -11.67 27.67
C PRO A 892 -10.65 -11.92 26.77
N GLN A 893 -9.50 -11.34 27.11
CA GLN A 893 -8.28 -11.52 26.33
C GLN A 893 -7.69 -12.92 26.53
N LEU A 894 -7.78 -13.47 27.74
CA LEU A 894 -7.41 -14.86 28.00
C LEU A 894 -8.30 -15.83 27.23
N LEU A 895 -9.62 -15.60 27.19
CA LEU A 895 -10.55 -16.44 26.45
C LEU A 895 -10.31 -16.37 24.94
N LEU A 896 -10.00 -15.19 24.38
CA LEU A 896 -9.58 -15.06 22.98
C LEU A 896 -8.36 -15.93 22.65
N VAL A 897 -7.38 -15.95 23.55
CA VAL A 897 -6.16 -16.75 23.41
C VAL A 897 -6.45 -18.24 23.57
N GLN A 898 -7.15 -18.65 24.64
CA GLN A 898 -7.44 -20.05 24.96
C GLN A 898 -8.35 -20.70 23.91
N SER A 899 -9.35 -19.97 23.41
CA SER A 899 -10.21 -20.47 22.34
C SER A 899 -9.50 -20.51 20.99
N GLY A 900 -8.36 -19.83 20.82
CA GLY A 900 -7.71 -19.65 19.51
C GLY A 900 -8.43 -18.63 18.61
N ALA A 901 -9.41 -17.88 19.13
CA ALA A 901 -10.11 -16.86 18.39
C ALA A 901 -9.18 -15.71 17.97
N ARG A 902 -8.25 -15.31 18.84
CA ARG A 902 -7.21 -14.33 18.53
C ARG A 902 -6.08 -14.31 19.56
N GLY A 903 -4.84 -14.13 19.10
CA GLY A 903 -3.68 -13.88 19.95
C GLY A 903 -3.01 -15.15 20.50
N ASN A 904 -2.05 -14.97 21.41
CA ASN A 904 -1.34 -16.03 22.13
C ASN A 904 -0.89 -15.51 23.51
N LEU A 905 -0.39 -16.39 24.39
CA LEU A 905 0.04 -15.99 25.74
C LEU A 905 1.19 -14.97 25.73
N SER A 906 2.08 -15.02 24.74
CA SER A 906 3.16 -14.02 24.59
C SER A 906 2.61 -12.61 24.34
N HIS A 907 1.49 -12.47 23.61
CA HIS A 907 0.81 -11.18 23.48
C HIS A 907 0.27 -10.68 24.83
N LEU A 908 -0.31 -11.55 25.66
CA LEU A 908 -0.80 -11.16 26.99
C LEU A 908 0.36 -10.83 27.93
N ARG A 909 1.44 -11.61 27.91
CA ARG A 909 2.70 -11.30 28.62
C ARG A 909 3.24 -9.93 28.22
N ARG A 910 3.21 -9.59 26.94
CA ARG A 910 3.63 -8.29 26.43
C ARG A 910 2.77 -7.13 26.97
N LEU A 911 1.49 -7.41 27.21
CA LEU A 911 0.56 -6.44 27.74
C LEU A 911 0.73 -6.27 29.26
N THR A 912 0.83 -7.36 30.03
CA THR A 912 0.73 -7.35 31.50
C THR A 912 2.04 -7.55 32.25
N GLY A 913 3.06 -8.12 31.60
CA GLY A 913 4.38 -8.34 32.20
C GLY A 913 5.13 -7.02 32.44
N PRO A 914 6.18 -7.00 33.27
CA PRO A 914 7.05 -5.84 33.45
C PRO A 914 7.98 -5.61 32.25
N CYS A 915 8.46 -4.38 32.16
CA CYS A 915 9.56 -4.02 31.28
C CYS A 915 10.90 -4.51 31.82
N GLY A 916 11.86 -4.82 30.95
CA GLY A 916 13.24 -4.99 31.38
C GLY A 916 14.22 -5.35 30.28
N LEU A 917 15.49 -5.11 30.57
CA LEU A 917 16.61 -5.32 29.65
C LEU A 917 17.19 -6.73 29.82
N MET A 918 17.19 -7.51 28.74
CA MET A 918 18.07 -8.67 28.60
C MET A 918 19.37 -8.22 27.96
N GLY A 919 20.49 -8.75 28.45
CA GLY A 919 21.82 -8.53 27.93
C GLY A 919 21.98 -9.12 26.53
N ALA A 920 23.16 -8.92 25.95
CA ALA A 920 23.44 -9.31 24.58
C ALA A 920 23.05 -10.78 24.33
N SER A 921 22.09 -10.99 23.44
CA SER A 921 21.80 -12.29 22.85
C SER A 921 23.02 -12.79 22.07
N PRO A 922 23.23 -14.12 21.88
CA PRO A 922 24.20 -14.66 20.94
C PRO A 922 24.07 -14.09 19.51
N TRP A 923 22.92 -13.50 19.21
CA TRP A 923 22.56 -12.87 17.92
C TRP A 923 22.73 -11.33 17.90
N GLY A 924 23.31 -10.74 18.95
CA GLY A 924 23.67 -9.31 19.05
C GLY A 924 22.58 -8.40 19.64
N GLY A 925 23.00 -7.47 20.51
CA GLY A 925 22.20 -6.39 21.10
C GLY A 925 21.38 -6.75 22.36
N PRO A 926 21.05 -5.77 23.22
CA PRO A 926 20.12 -5.98 24.35
C PRO A 926 18.71 -6.30 23.83
N VAL A 927 17.99 -7.20 24.50
CA VAL A 927 16.60 -7.52 24.17
C VAL A 927 15.69 -7.00 25.28
N VAL A 928 14.81 -6.06 24.96
CA VAL A 928 13.83 -5.56 25.93
C VAL A 928 12.63 -6.50 26.00
N THR A 929 12.28 -7.00 27.18
CA THR A 929 10.92 -7.49 27.45
C THR A 929 10.03 -6.29 27.66
N SER A 930 8.96 -6.14 26.88
CA SER A 930 8.07 -4.99 27.00
C SER A 930 6.84 -5.31 27.84
N GLY A 931 6.54 -4.43 28.79
CA GLY A 931 5.30 -4.39 29.56
C GLY A 931 4.49 -3.14 29.23
N LEU A 932 3.49 -3.26 28.36
CA LEU A 932 2.75 -2.08 27.87
C LEU A 932 1.78 -1.48 28.90
N ARG A 933 1.41 -2.25 29.94
CA ARG A 933 0.53 -1.77 31.03
C ARG A 933 1.08 -0.53 31.72
N GLU A 934 2.30 -0.62 32.24
CA GLU A 934 2.97 0.49 32.94
C GLU A 934 3.73 1.42 31.99
N GLY A 935 3.96 0.96 30.76
CA GLY A 935 4.69 1.71 29.74
C GLY A 935 6.20 1.51 29.85
N LEU A 936 6.89 1.73 28.74
CA LEU A 936 8.35 1.68 28.66
C LEU A 936 8.96 2.99 29.17
N THR A 937 10.08 2.92 29.88
CA THR A 937 10.92 4.11 30.06
C THR A 937 11.44 4.59 28.71
N ALA A 938 11.87 5.86 28.62
CA ALA A 938 12.43 6.39 27.38
C ALA A 938 13.64 5.60 26.88
N GLU A 939 14.53 5.18 27.79
CA GLU A 939 15.71 4.37 27.46
C GLU A 939 15.32 3.01 26.89
N GLU A 940 14.45 2.27 27.58
CA GLU A 940 13.93 0.98 27.09
C GLU A 940 13.22 1.11 25.74
N TYR A 941 12.47 2.19 25.55
CA TYR A 941 11.77 2.46 24.29
C TYR A 941 12.75 2.67 23.13
N PHE A 942 13.77 3.50 23.32
CA PHE A 942 14.76 3.78 22.27
C PHE A 942 15.65 2.57 21.98
N ASP A 943 15.94 1.72 22.96
CA ASP A 943 16.70 0.48 22.77
C ASP A 943 15.95 -0.56 21.93
N CYS A 944 14.61 -0.51 21.89
CA CYS A 944 13.81 -1.40 21.04
C CYS A 944 13.86 -1.03 19.54
N VAL A 945 14.08 0.25 19.22
CA VAL A 945 13.93 0.80 17.86
C VAL A 945 14.84 0.14 16.81
N PRO A 946 16.16 -0.05 17.05
CA PRO A 946 17.06 -0.57 16.03
C PRO A 946 16.60 -1.94 15.52
N ARG A 947 16.22 -2.83 16.44
CA ARG A 947 15.75 -4.18 16.11
C ARG A 947 14.44 -4.13 15.34
N THR A 948 13.48 -3.33 15.78
CA THR A 948 12.18 -3.19 15.09
C THR A 948 12.35 -2.69 13.66
N ARG A 949 13.19 -1.69 13.42
CA ARG A 949 13.45 -1.18 12.06
C ARG A 949 14.18 -2.20 11.18
N ALA A 950 15.16 -2.92 11.74
CA ALA A 950 15.84 -3.99 11.02
C ALA A 950 14.88 -5.12 10.62
N SER A 951 13.99 -5.54 11.52
CA SER A 951 12.98 -6.58 11.22
C SER A 951 12.00 -6.15 10.13
N LEU A 952 11.53 -4.90 10.15
CA LEU A 952 10.64 -4.37 9.10
C LEU A 952 11.35 -4.32 7.73
N SER A 953 12.61 -3.90 7.70
CA SER A 953 13.40 -3.87 6.46
C SER A 953 13.64 -5.27 5.89
N ALA A 954 13.90 -6.26 6.75
CA ALA A 954 14.11 -7.66 6.34
C ALA A 954 12.84 -8.28 5.73
N ALA A 955 11.68 -8.06 6.37
CA ALA A 955 10.41 -8.58 5.91
C ALA A 955 10.06 -8.17 4.46
N HIS A 956 10.43 -6.93 4.06
CA HIS A 956 10.25 -6.47 2.69
C HIS A 956 11.12 -7.25 1.68
N GLY A 957 12.36 -7.59 2.06
CA GLY A 957 13.25 -8.41 1.23
C GLY A 957 12.72 -9.83 1.03
N ASP A 958 12.19 -10.43 2.11
CA ASP A 958 11.64 -11.79 2.07
C ASP A 958 10.44 -11.93 1.13
N VAL A 959 9.52 -10.96 1.13
CA VAL A 959 8.36 -10.94 0.22
C VAL A 959 8.81 -10.86 -1.25
N MET A 960 9.83 -10.05 -1.56
CA MET A 960 10.36 -9.93 -2.92
C MET A 960 11.03 -11.24 -3.37
N ALA A 961 11.79 -11.88 -2.49
CA ALA A 961 12.42 -13.17 -2.79
C ALA A 961 11.37 -14.27 -3.04
N TRP A 962 10.36 -14.36 -2.18
CA TRP A 962 9.31 -15.37 -2.28
C TRP A 962 8.41 -15.18 -3.51
N THR A 963 8.00 -13.95 -3.84
CA THR A 963 7.28 -13.67 -5.09
C THR A 963 8.12 -14.00 -6.33
N GLY A 964 9.43 -13.77 -6.26
CA GLY A 964 10.37 -14.20 -7.30
C GLY A 964 10.40 -15.71 -7.49
N GLU A 965 10.33 -16.50 -6.42
CA GLU A 965 10.31 -17.96 -6.49
C GLU A 965 9.00 -18.51 -7.05
N LEU A 966 7.85 -17.95 -6.65
CA LEU A 966 6.55 -18.32 -7.22
C LEU A 966 6.52 -18.12 -8.74
N ARG A 967 7.09 -17.02 -9.24
CA ARG A 967 7.18 -16.76 -10.69
C ARG A 967 7.93 -17.86 -11.43
N LYS A 968 8.98 -18.44 -10.85
CA LYS A 968 9.75 -19.51 -11.50
C LYS A 968 8.92 -20.80 -11.69
N GLN A 969 7.89 -21.01 -10.87
CA GLN A 969 7.03 -22.19 -11.00
C GLN A 969 6.16 -22.15 -12.26
N LEU A 970 5.85 -20.96 -12.77
CA LEU A 970 5.11 -20.75 -14.01
C LEU A 970 5.94 -20.97 -15.27
N TRP A 971 7.26 -21.03 -15.14
CA TRP A 971 8.10 -21.17 -16.32
C TRP A 971 7.86 -22.52 -17.00
N PRO A 972 7.66 -22.52 -18.33
CA PRO A 972 7.54 -23.75 -19.08
C PRO A 972 8.79 -24.58 -18.86
N LYS A 973 8.65 -25.92 -18.83
CA LYS A 973 9.77 -26.84 -18.55
C LYS A 973 10.35 -27.46 -19.81
N GLY A 974 9.62 -27.43 -20.93
CA GLY A 974 10.06 -28.00 -22.21
C GLY A 974 11.20 -27.20 -22.88
N ASP A 975 11.81 -27.78 -23.91
CA ASP A 975 12.92 -27.16 -24.67
C ASP A 975 12.51 -26.55 -26.01
N THR A 976 11.20 -26.38 -26.23
CA THR A 976 10.69 -25.70 -27.43
C THR A 976 11.17 -24.25 -27.49
N VAL A 977 11.14 -23.63 -28.68
CA VAL A 977 11.66 -22.27 -28.90
C VAL A 977 11.06 -21.26 -27.94
N LEU A 978 9.71 -21.23 -27.85
CA LEU A 978 8.97 -20.32 -26.98
C LEU A 978 9.19 -20.66 -25.51
N ALA A 979 9.30 -21.94 -25.15
CA ALA A 979 9.61 -22.33 -23.77
C ALA A 979 10.98 -21.82 -23.32
N ARG A 980 12.00 -21.91 -24.17
CA ARG A 980 13.33 -21.33 -23.90
C ARG A 980 13.27 -19.80 -23.83
N ALA A 981 12.52 -19.16 -24.73
CA ALA A 981 12.36 -17.71 -24.75
C ALA A 981 11.70 -17.18 -23.46
N LEU A 982 10.65 -17.88 -22.98
CA LEU A 982 9.93 -17.56 -21.74
C LEU A 982 10.78 -17.67 -20.47
N ARG A 983 11.83 -18.49 -20.48
CA ARG A 983 12.79 -18.63 -19.38
C ARG A 983 13.99 -17.68 -19.47
N ALA A 984 14.20 -17.05 -20.62
CA ALA A 984 15.38 -16.24 -20.87
C ALA A 984 15.28 -14.89 -20.15
N ARG A 985 16.42 -14.39 -19.68
CA ARG A 985 16.51 -12.99 -19.19
C ARG A 985 16.31 -11.99 -20.32
N ASP A 986 16.76 -12.32 -21.51
CA ASP A 986 16.51 -11.59 -22.75
C ASP A 986 16.06 -12.61 -23.81
N PRO A 987 14.77 -12.59 -24.21
CA PRO A 987 14.22 -13.49 -25.21
C PRO A 987 14.77 -13.25 -26.62
N GLY A 988 15.23 -12.03 -26.93
CA GLY A 988 15.67 -11.62 -28.27
C GLY A 988 16.73 -12.56 -28.87
N PRO A 989 17.86 -12.83 -28.17
CA PRO A 989 18.87 -13.79 -28.61
C PRO A 989 18.35 -15.20 -28.87
N VAL A 990 17.44 -15.71 -28.05
CA VAL A 990 16.87 -17.06 -28.22
C VAL A 990 16.05 -17.13 -29.51
N LEU A 991 15.19 -16.13 -29.73
CA LEU A 991 14.29 -16.08 -30.88
C LEU A 991 15.05 -15.77 -32.18
N ALA A 992 16.10 -14.94 -32.12
CA ALA A 992 16.98 -14.69 -33.25
C ALA A 992 17.73 -15.96 -33.69
N GLN A 993 18.25 -16.73 -32.73
CA GLN A 993 18.93 -17.99 -33.01
C GLN A 993 17.97 -19.03 -33.63
N ALA A 994 16.73 -19.11 -33.12
CA ALA A 994 15.70 -19.97 -33.69
C ALA A 994 15.35 -19.57 -35.14
N ALA A 995 15.25 -18.26 -35.41
CA ALA A 995 15.02 -17.73 -36.76
C ALA A 995 16.18 -18.02 -37.73
N LEU A 996 17.42 -18.00 -37.26
CA LEU A 996 18.60 -18.36 -38.07
C LEU A 996 18.57 -19.84 -38.48
N ASN A 997 18.09 -20.70 -37.58
CA ASN A 997 18.03 -22.14 -37.76
C ASN A 997 16.75 -22.61 -38.47
N HIS A 998 15.82 -21.70 -38.77
CA HIS A 998 14.47 -22.03 -39.27
C HIS A 998 13.73 -23.02 -38.35
N GLU A 999 13.86 -22.85 -37.04
CA GLU A 999 13.20 -23.70 -36.04
C GLU A 999 11.69 -23.47 -36.02
N SER A 1000 10.94 -24.53 -35.67
CA SER A 1000 9.49 -24.49 -35.47
C SER A 1000 9.16 -24.91 -34.04
N ASP A 1001 8.35 -24.13 -33.34
CA ASP A 1001 7.80 -24.50 -32.04
C ASP A 1001 6.49 -25.30 -32.24
N PRO A 1002 6.43 -26.58 -31.82
CA PRO A 1002 5.27 -27.44 -32.03
C PRO A 1002 4.11 -27.17 -31.05
N LEU A 1003 4.23 -26.19 -30.15
CA LEU A 1003 3.20 -25.83 -29.17
C LEU A 1003 2.76 -27.01 -28.29
N THR A 1004 3.72 -27.83 -27.89
CA THR A 1004 3.50 -29.00 -27.02
C THR A 1004 3.55 -28.66 -25.53
N ASP A 1005 4.13 -27.51 -25.16
CA ASP A 1005 4.18 -27.06 -23.76
C ASP A 1005 2.84 -26.42 -23.35
N PRO A 1006 2.17 -26.91 -22.28
CA PRO A 1006 0.88 -26.39 -21.83
C PRO A 1006 0.86 -24.89 -21.53
N GLY A 1007 1.94 -24.36 -20.94
CA GLY A 1007 2.05 -22.94 -20.60
C GLY A 1007 2.16 -22.08 -21.86
N VAL A 1008 2.89 -22.55 -22.86
CA VAL A 1008 2.97 -21.90 -24.18
C VAL A 1008 1.60 -21.91 -24.87
N ARG A 1009 0.87 -23.02 -24.82
CA ARG A 1009 -0.49 -23.11 -25.41
C ARG A 1009 -1.45 -22.11 -24.77
N LEU A 1010 -1.44 -22.00 -23.44
CA LEU A 1010 -2.27 -21.02 -22.72
C LEU A 1010 -1.90 -19.58 -23.10
N TRP A 1011 -0.60 -19.28 -23.21
CA TRP A 1011 -0.10 -17.98 -23.69
C TRP A 1011 -0.54 -17.69 -25.14
N MET A 1012 -0.66 -18.72 -25.99
CA MET A 1012 -1.17 -18.61 -27.37
C MET A 1012 -2.70 -18.53 -27.46
N GLY A 1013 -3.43 -18.70 -26.35
CA GLY A 1013 -4.91 -18.75 -26.34
C GLY A 1013 -5.49 -20.10 -26.73
N MET A 1014 -4.74 -21.15 -26.47
CA MET A 1014 -5.11 -22.53 -26.75
C MET A 1014 -5.27 -23.32 -25.44
N ARG A 1015 -6.19 -24.30 -25.45
CA ARG A 1015 -6.38 -25.21 -24.31
C ARG A 1015 -5.14 -26.11 -24.13
N PRO A 1016 -4.77 -26.44 -22.87
CA PRO A 1016 -3.91 -27.59 -22.59
C PRO A 1016 -4.61 -28.85 -23.09
N GLU A 1017 -3.94 -29.69 -23.86
CA GLU A 1017 -4.48 -30.97 -24.34
C GLU A 1017 -4.57 -32.03 -23.25
#